data_AF-A0A7S4QJQ4-F1
#
_entry.id   AF-A0A7S4QJQ4-F1
#
_cell.length_a   1.000
_cell.length_b   1.000
_cell.length_c   1.000
_cell.angle_alpha   90.00
_cell.angle_beta   90.00
_cell.angle_gamma   90.00
#
_symmetry.space_group_name_H-M   'P 1'
#
loop_
_entity.id
_entity.type
_entity.pdbx_description
1 polymer ?
#
loop_
_entity_poly.entity_id
_entity_poly.type
_entity_poly.pdbx_seq_one_letter_code
_entity_poly.pdbx_strand_id
1 'polypeptide(L)'
;AIFIDALNQLDADAEQAQLQWLPAALPPGVRCVVSVIGGTRHHEMLAGRLPAPLRIAVGGLDRKACEDLVRSLLGGADPDIVEGVCVAELLAKGGAQNPLWLVSACEELKVTTLPTGSREDVRRAIAEFPDDLLDILQLVLARVEREHLEAHDGPRLVASLCLLECSRHGLAASELRALLSDAHRCCADVGEEDIAARTTAEPTVDSCTGPIAGALKGKLHASAQAAVQQQQQQPPVGTLASADEAAAGGTRPSPGTLPEPRPAQAPQQFLPEGDWQPILQSLRPFLRPCGGSGDEGRLDFFHRAVSKAVRRRYLSRSSPREPDSSTADKSPDGRRYALWHGRLADFFERCGDARRRAEELPFHLERVLDHSRLLRSLVQWEVFSRLATTGHGLELLRFCRAAGGFGAVAAALREQLSLWVDDEDLSCEELSHRRCLLAEFLTKAGQGHHAVALLRDVRDERALRPVARATRLGLLADAVLNHSCFGGERAADVRSIRCILEEAVALWRSVPEPERDEAALAQALSNLCFQYGQEHLLDLAEAAGKESVDLFAKLRHPRLGQAEQHMAHVLKDKGFPREALRMYRQSIATFERTGTSKFDTEYSCSLAAMAETISTLGRSPLHVSAVLAFYRAAVVSCEAITGRDHNEARFYRHGLASASLATGRLDLAQEVLRGGEVMLSHEDFEVMRAEGL
;
A
#
# COMPACT_ATOMS: atom_id res chain seq x y z
N ALA A 1 -5.40 30.45 -4.67
CA ALA A 1 -5.53 29.29 -5.56
C ALA A 1 -4.57 28.22 -5.11
N ILE A 2 -4.90 26.94 -5.31
CA ILE A 2 -4.04 25.79 -5.01
C ILE A 2 -3.32 25.42 -6.31
N PHE A 3 -2.01 25.21 -6.26
CA PHE A 3 -1.21 24.77 -7.38
C PHE A 3 -0.63 23.39 -7.04
N ILE A 4 -0.77 22.44 -7.96
CA ILE A 4 -0.33 21.06 -7.78
C ILE A 4 0.46 20.68 -9.03
N ASP A 5 1.78 20.68 -8.89
CA ASP A 5 2.67 20.35 -9.99
C ASP A 5 2.89 18.84 -10.09
N ALA A 6 3.03 18.34 -11.31
CA ALA A 6 3.34 16.97 -11.67
C ALA A 6 2.49 15.93 -10.93
N LEU A 7 1.16 16.02 -11.01
CA LEU A 7 0.22 15.13 -10.31
C LEU A 7 0.52 13.63 -10.54
N ASN A 8 1.00 13.28 -11.72
CA ASN A 8 1.43 11.94 -12.09
C ASN A 8 2.81 11.51 -11.54
N GLN A 9 3.35 12.26 -10.58
CA GLN A 9 4.57 11.95 -9.83
C GLN A 9 4.31 11.87 -8.31
N LEU A 10 3.05 11.96 -7.87
CA LEU A 10 2.70 11.58 -6.51
C LEU A 10 2.94 10.07 -6.31
N ASP A 11 3.26 9.68 -5.08
CA ASP A 11 3.61 8.29 -4.76
C ASP A 11 2.51 7.29 -5.09
N ALA A 12 2.88 6.01 -5.18
CA ALA A 12 1.96 4.92 -5.49
C ALA A 12 0.75 4.87 -4.54
N ASP A 13 0.84 5.44 -3.35
CA ASP A 13 -0.24 5.51 -2.37
C ASP A 13 -1.26 6.60 -2.71
N ALA A 14 -0.84 7.69 -3.37
CA ALA A 14 -1.75 8.67 -3.97
C ALA A 14 -2.41 8.14 -5.27
N GLU A 15 -1.71 7.28 -6.03
CA GLU A 15 -2.28 6.52 -7.15
C GLU A 15 -3.35 5.53 -6.70
N GLN A 16 -3.12 4.85 -5.58
CA GLN A 16 -4.09 3.96 -4.93
C GLN A 16 -5.28 4.74 -4.36
N ALA A 17 -5.02 5.84 -3.64
CA ALA A 17 -6.02 6.76 -3.09
C ALA A 17 -6.76 7.59 -4.16
N GLN A 18 -6.44 7.41 -5.44
CA GLN A 18 -7.20 7.93 -6.58
C GLN A 18 -7.60 9.41 -6.54
N LEU A 19 -6.71 10.28 -6.02
CA LEU A 19 -6.98 11.72 -5.85
C LEU A 19 -8.19 12.02 -4.94
N GLN A 20 -8.58 11.12 -4.02
CA GLN A 20 -9.70 11.34 -3.09
C GLN A 20 -9.50 12.56 -2.17
N TRP A 21 -8.23 12.89 -1.87
CA TRP A 21 -7.85 14.12 -1.15
C TRP A 21 -8.18 15.40 -1.93
N LEU A 22 -8.37 15.34 -3.25
CA LEU A 22 -8.81 16.45 -4.08
C LEU A 22 -10.35 16.40 -4.19
N PRO A 23 -11.10 17.36 -3.63
CA PRO A 23 -12.57 17.34 -3.66
C PRO A 23 -13.12 17.33 -5.10
N ALA A 24 -14.28 16.67 -5.29
CA ALA A 24 -15.01 16.72 -6.56
C ALA A 24 -15.56 18.12 -6.86
N ALA A 25 -16.07 18.82 -5.84
CA ALA A 25 -16.46 20.22 -5.90
C ALA A 25 -15.54 21.06 -5.00
N LEU A 26 -14.91 22.09 -5.57
CA LEU A 26 -14.11 23.05 -4.80
C LEU A 26 -15.01 24.09 -4.12
N PRO A 27 -14.69 24.55 -2.89
CA PRO A 27 -15.45 25.61 -2.23
C PRO A 27 -15.48 26.92 -3.04
N PRO A 28 -16.53 27.76 -2.91
CA PRO A 28 -16.60 29.06 -3.57
C PRO A 28 -15.33 29.91 -3.33
N GLY A 29 -14.79 30.49 -4.39
CA GLY A 29 -13.54 31.28 -4.35
C GLY A 29 -12.25 30.46 -4.41
N VAL A 30 -12.30 29.13 -4.24
CA VAL A 30 -11.13 28.25 -4.40
C VAL A 30 -10.99 27.83 -5.88
N ARG A 31 -9.80 28.02 -6.43
CA ARG A 31 -9.39 27.48 -7.73
C ARG A 31 -8.21 26.53 -7.53
N CYS A 32 -8.22 25.39 -8.18
CA CYS A 32 -7.09 24.47 -8.24
C CYS A 32 -6.53 24.46 -9.67
N VAL A 33 -5.21 24.57 -9.80
CA VAL A 33 -4.46 24.45 -11.06
C VAL A 33 -3.53 23.28 -10.91
N VAL A 34 -3.61 22.33 -11.85
CA VAL A 34 -2.92 21.04 -11.75
C VAL A 34 -2.17 20.78 -13.04
N SER A 35 -0.87 20.49 -12.96
CA SER A 35 -0.09 20.02 -14.11
C SER A 35 -0.01 18.49 -14.09
N VAL A 36 -0.11 17.87 -15.27
CA VAL A 36 -0.13 16.42 -15.42
C VAL A 36 0.31 16.04 -16.84
N ILE A 37 1.07 14.95 -16.98
CA ILE A 37 1.45 14.41 -18.29
C ILE A 37 0.20 13.80 -18.95
N GLY A 38 -0.07 14.21 -20.20
CA GLY A 38 -1.19 13.69 -21.00
C GLY A 38 -1.09 12.17 -21.21
N GLY A 39 -2.26 11.51 -21.23
CA GLY A 39 -2.34 10.04 -21.37
C GLY A 39 -1.91 9.23 -20.14
N THR A 40 -1.58 9.87 -19.02
CA THR A 40 -1.42 9.16 -17.75
C THR A 40 -2.78 8.88 -17.09
N ARG A 41 -2.84 7.83 -16.26
CA ARG A 41 -4.04 7.46 -15.47
C ARG A 41 -4.61 8.65 -14.70
N HIS A 42 -3.75 9.46 -14.07
CA HIS A 42 -4.13 10.68 -13.35
C HIS A 42 -4.83 11.71 -14.23
N HIS A 43 -4.36 11.89 -15.47
CA HIS A 43 -4.95 12.78 -16.45
C HIS A 43 -6.31 12.27 -16.94
N GLU A 44 -6.46 10.96 -17.16
CA GLU A 44 -7.74 10.32 -17.49
C GLU A 44 -8.75 10.46 -16.34
N MET A 45 -8.31 10.21 -15.11
CA MET A 45 -9.14 10.37 -13.90
C MET A 45 -9.60 11.80 -13.68
N LEU A 46 -8.74 12.80 -13.90
CA LEU A 46 -9.15 14.20 -13.86
C LEU A 46 -10.13 14.54 -15.00
N ALA A 47 -9.91 14.01 -16.20
CA ALA A 47 -10.79 14.24 -17.34
C ALA A 47 -12.20 13.62 -17.16
N GLY A 48 -12.31 12.54 -16.39
CA GLY A 48 -13.59 11.90 -16.03
C GLY A 48 -14.35 12.55 -14.87
N ARG A 49 -13.81 13.59 -14.20
CA ARG A 49 -14.51 14.28 -13.10
C ARG A 49 -15.63 15.17 -13.62
N LEU A 50 -16.65 15.36 -12.77
CA LEU A 50 -17.75 16.30 -13.00
C LEU A 50 -17.77 17.36 -11.89
N PRO A 51 -17.74 18.67 -12.22
CA PRO A 51 -17.56 19.23 -13.56
C PRO A 51 -16.16 18.95 -14.13
N ALA A 52 -16.06 18.77 -15.44
CA ALA A 52 -14.78 18.50 -16.10
C ALA A 52 -13.82 19.71 -15.95
N PRO A 53 -12.54 19.49 -15.61
CA PRO A 53 -11.59 20.57 -15.43
C PRO A 53 -11.27 21.25 -16.77
N LEU A 54 -10.95 22.54 -16.73
CA LEU A 54 -10.40 23.25 -17.89
C LEU A 54 -9.03 22.66 -18.25
N ARG A 55 -8.88 22.21 -19.50
CA ARG A 55 -7.65 21.57 -20.00
C ARG A 55 -6.88 22.55 -20.88
N ILE A 56 -5.64 22.84 -20.51
CA ILE A 56 -4.70 23.66 -21.27
C ILE A 56 -3.54 22.75 -21.65
N ALA A 57 -3.36 22.50 -22.95
CA ALA A 57 -2.21 21.75 -23.45
C ALA A 57 -0.98 22.66 -23.45
N VAL A 58 0.04 22.29 -22.70
CA VAL A 58 1.34 22.97 -22.68
C VAL A 58 2.31 22.17 -23.55
N GLY A 59 2.81 22.79 -24.62
CA GLY A 59 3.76 22.17 -25.54
C GLY A 59 5.21 22.25 -25.06
N GLY A 60 6.14 21.90 -25.95
CA GLY A 60 7.56 22.22 -25.77
C GLY A 60 7.82 23.73 -25.82
N LEU A 61 9.04 24.14 -25.48
CA LEU A 61 9.47 25.53 -25.58
C LEU A 61 9.40 26.01 -27.04
N ASP A 62 8.92 27.24 -27.23
CA ASP A 62 9.05 27.91 -28.52
C ASP A 62 10.51 28.32 -28.77
N ARG A 63 10.83 28.61 -30.04
CA ARG A 63 12.19 28.93 -30.47
C ARG A 63 12.81 30.11 -29.71
N LYS A 64 12.01 31.13 -29.36
CA LYS A 64 12.50 32.30 -28.63
C LYS A 64 12.77 31.93 -27.17
N ALA A 65 11.87 31.19 -26.53
CA ALA A 65 12.07 30.69 -25.18
C ALA A 65 13.31 29.78 -25.06
N CYS A 66 13.59 28.95 -26.08
CA CYS A 66 14.83 28.20 -26.16
C CYS A 66 16.07 29.11 -26.27
N GLU A 67 16.05 30.14 -27.13
CA GLU A 67 17.16 31.10 -27.28
C GLU A 67 17.41 31.90 -25.99
N ASP A 68 16.35 32.41 -25.36
CA ASP A 68 16.42 33.15 -24.10
C ASP A 68 16.96 32.25 -22.96
N LEU A 69 16.58 30.97 -22.92
CA LEU A 69 17.10 29.99 -21.96
C LEU A 69 18.59 29.67 -22.19
N VAL A 70 19.02 29.41 -23.44
CA VAL A 70 20.43 29.17 -23.75
C VAL A 70 21.30 30.38 -23.41
N ARG A 71 20.85 31.60 -23.73
CA ARG A 71 21.56 32.84 -23.37
C ARG A 71 21.62 33.05 -21.86
N SER A 72 20.55 32.75 -21.13
CA SER A 72 20.52 32.83 -19.66
C SER A 72 21.52 31.85 -19.02
N LEU A 73 21.57 30.61 -19.52
CA LEU A 73 22.48 29.59 -19.00
C LEU A 73 23.94 29.89 -19.37
N LEU A 74 24.23 30.17 -20.65
CA LEU A 74 25.60 30.32 -21.16
C LEU A 74 26.15 31.76 -21.11
N GLY A 75 25.36 32.74 -20.66
CA GLY A 75 25.67 34.18 -20.75
C GLY A 75 26.87 34.71 -19.93
N GLY A 76 27.69 33.84 -19.36
CA GLY A 76 28.99 34.15 -18.77
C GLY A 76 30.18 33.53 -19.52
N ALA A 77 29.94 32.78 -20.59
CA ALA A 77 30.97 32.22 -21.47
C ALA A 77 31.39 33.25 -22.53
N ASP A 78 32.54 33.01 -23.17
CA ASP A 78 33.05 33.87 -24.24
C ASP A 78 32.03 33.95 -25.41
N PRO A 79 31.53 35.16 -25.76
CA PRO A 79 30.63 35.34 -26.89
C PRO A 79 31.19 34.81 -28.20
N ASP A 80 32.51 34.92 -28.42
CA ASP A 80 33.13 34.38 -29.62
C ASP A 80 33.10 32.84 -29.65
N ILE A 81 33.06 32.15 -28.51
CA ILE A 81 32.98 30.69 -28.49
C ILE A 81 31.53 30.20 -28.67
N VAL A 82 30.55 30.92 -28.10
CA VAL A 82 29.16 30.45 -27.96
C VAL A 82 28.18 31.07 -28.96
N GLU A 83 28.35 32.33 -29.38
CA GLU A 83 27.33 33.01 -30.18
C GLU A 83 27.26 32.55 -31.65
N GLY A 84 26.15 32.90 -32.30
CA GLY A 84 25.90 32.60 -33.71
C GLY A 84 25.62 31.13 -33.97
N VAL A 85 26.59 30.43 -34.56
CA VAL A 85 26.35 29.11 -35.17
C VAL A 85 26.21 28.00 -34.12
N CYS A 86 26.94 28.07 -32.99
CA CYS A 86 26.85 27.07 -31.94
C CYS A 86 25.45 27.03 -31.30
N VAL A 87 24.85 28.19 -31.00
CA VAL A 87 23.45 28.28 -30.55
C VAL A 87 22.49 27.76 -31.62
N ALA A 88 22.70 28.08 -32.90
CA ALA A 88 21.86 27.60 -33.98
C ALA A 88 21.87 26.06 -34.11
N GLU A 89 23.05 25.44 -33.97
CA GLU A 89 23.22 23.98 -34.00
C GLU A 89 22.64 23.29 -32.77
N LEU A 90 22.87 23.83 -31.56
CA LEU A 90 22.28 23.29 -30.33
C LEU A 90 20.75 23.32 -30.39
N LEU A 91 20.17 24.40 -30.91
CA LEU A 91 18.73 24.58 -31.06
C LEU A 91 18.13 23.92 -32.32
N ALA A 92 18.96 23.23 -33.13
CA ALA A 92 18.50 22.37 -34.23
C ALA A 92 18.33 20.90 -33.80
N LYS A 93 18.82 20.53 -32.61
CA LYS A 93 18.64 19.19 -32.03
C LYS A 93 17.17 18.91 -31.71
N GLY A 94 16.73 17.68 -31.93
CA GLY A 94 15.35 17.24 -31.68
C GLY A 94 14.93 17.40 -30.21
N GLY A 95 15.88 17.27 -29.28
CA GLY A 95 15.66 17.46 -27.85
C GLY A 95 15.49 18.92 -27.41
N ALA A 96 15.86 19.91 -28.23
CA ALA A 96 15.99 21.32 -27.80
C ALA A 96 14.68 21.97 -27.32
N GLN A 97 13.51 21.46 -27.74
CA GLN A 97 12.21 21.95 -27.25
C GLN A 97 11.87 21.46 -25.83
N ASN A 98 12.62 20.49 -25.30
CA ASN A 98 12.47 20.01 -23.93
C ASN A 98 13.37 20.84 -22.99
N PRO A 99 12.82 21.59 -22.01
CA PRO A 99 13.61 22.43 -21.11
C PRO A 99 14.72 21.66 -20.40
N LEU A 100 14.44 20.45 -19.93
CA LEU A 100 15.40 19.65 -19.15
C LEU A 100 16.53 19.10 -20.04
N TRP A 101 16.22 18.71 -21.28
CA TRP A 101 17.26 18.34 -22.26
C TRP A 101 18.18 19.53 -22.53
N LEU A 102 17.60 20.71 -22.79
CA LEU A 102 18.36 21.91 -23.15
C LEU A 102 19.22 22.43 -21.99
N VAL A 103 18.68 22.41 -20.76
CA VAL A 103 19.47 22.67 -19.53
C VAL A 103 20.61 21.66 -19.40
N SER A 104 20.35 20.36 -19.55
CA SER A 104 21.38 19.32 -19.42
C SER A 104 22.50 19.49 -20.46
N ALA A 105 22.14 19.82 -21.71
CA ALA A 105 23.11 20.09 -22.78
C ALA A 105 23.97 21.33 -22.47
N CYS A 106 23.36 22.44 -22.04
CA CYS A 106 24.08 23.65 -21.68
C CYS A 106 25.03 23.44 -20.49
N GLU A 107 24.60 22.75 -19.43
CA GLU A 107 25.47 22.45 -18.28
C GLU A 107 26.61 21.49 -18.66
N GLU A 108 26.37 20.49 -19.52
CA GLU A 108 27.44 19.60 -19.98
C GLU A 108 28.49 20.36 -20.81
N LEU A 109 28.10 21.32 -21.65
CA LEU A 109 29.05 22.19 -22.37
C LEU A 109 29.87 23.05 -21.40
N LYS A 110 29.25 23.63 -20.36
CA LYS A 110 29.94 24.42 -19.33
C LYS A 110 31.00 23.62 -18.57
N VAL A 111 30.71 22.36 -18.27
CA VAL A 111 31.62 21.50 -17.49
C VAL A 111 32.74 20.95 -18.36
N THR A 112 32.44 20.53 -19.59
CA THR A 112 33.39 19.74 -20.42
C THR A 112 34.20 20.54 -21.42
N THR A 113 33.60 21.55 -22.08
CA THR A 113 34.15 22.11 -23.32
C THR A 113 34.41 23.61 -23.23
N LEU A 114 33.54 24.39 -22.58
CA LEU A 114 33.71 25.83 -22.45
C LEU A 114 34.91 26.31 -21.60
N PRO A 115 35.42 25.58 -20.59
CA PRO A 115 36.56 26.06 -19.79
C PRO A 115 37.91 26.07 -20.52
N THR A 116 38.07 25.23 -21.55
CA THR A 116 39.39 24.97 -22.18
C THR A 116 39.33 24.74 -23.71
N GLY A 117 38.15 24.56 -24.30
CA GLY A 117 37.96 24.18 -25.69
C GLY A 117 37.78 25.34 -26.67
N SER A 118 38.02 25.06 -27.95
CA SER A 118 37.78 25.99 -29.05
C SER A 118 36.32 26.00 -29.50
N ARG A 119 35.95 26.95 -30.38
CA ARG A 119 34.65 26.99 -31.06
C ARG A 119 34.39 25.68 -31.81
N GLU A 120 35.40 25.10 -32.45
CA GLU A 120 35.31 23.81 -33.14
C GLU A 120 35.02 22.63 -32.19
N ASP A 121 35.56 22.67 -30.97
CA ASP A 121 35.33 21.61 -29.97
C ASP A 121 33.90 21.67 -29.40
N VAL A 122 33.39 22.88 -29.14
CA VAL A 122 31.98 23.09 -28.74
C VAL A 122 31.03 22.57 -29.82
N ARG A 123 31.29 22.84 -31.10
CA ARG A 123 30.46 22.35 -32.21
C ARG A 123 30.54 20.83 -32.36
N ARG A 124 31.70 20.21 -32.10
CA ARG A 124 31.85 18.76 -32.06
C ARG A 124 31.03 18.13 -30.92
N ALA A 125 31.12 18.70 -29.71
CA ALA A 125 30.33 18.25 -28.56
C ALA A 125 28.82 18.36 -28.82
N ILE A 126 28.36 19.49 -29.36
CA ILE A 126 26.96 19.67 -29.79
C ILE A 126 26.56 18.61 -30.83
N ALA A 127 27.41 18.34 -31.84
CA ALA A 127 27.13 17.32 -32.85
C ALA A 127 26.95 15.92 -32.23
N GLU A 128 27.77 15.56 -31.24
CA GLU A 128 27.73 14.28 -30.52
C GLU A 128 26.56 14.14 -29.52
N PHE A 129 25.92 15.23 -29.08
CA PHE A 129 24.79 15.16 -28.15
C PHE A 129 23.58 14.39 -28.75
N PRO A 130 22.99 13.43 -28.03
CA PRO A 130 21.83 12.69 -28.50
C PRO A 130 20.55 13.54 -28.41
N ASP A 131 19.59 13.29 -29.31
CA ASP A 131 18.32 14.03 -29.36
C ASP A 131 17.30 13.64 -28.26
N ASP A 132 17.49 12.50 -27.58
CA ASP A 132 16.60 12.03 -26.51
C ASP A 132 17.03 12.49 -25.10
N LEU A 133 16.06 12.77 -24.24
CA LEU A 133 16.26 13.22 -22.86
C LEU A 133 16.94 12.15 -21.99
N LEU A 134 16.56 10.88 -22.11
CA LEU A 134 17.17 9.82 -21.30
C LEU A 134 18.60 9.54 -21.78
N ASP A 135 18.87 9.69 -23.08
CA ASP A 135 20.20 9.50 -23.64
C ASP A 135 21.17 10.63 -23.26
N ILE A 136 20.76 11.91 -23.25
CA ILE A 136 21.65 12.97 -22.75
C ILE A 136 21.90 12.86 -21.24
N LEU A 137 20.89 12.47 -20.45
CA LEU A 137 21.08 12.20 -19.02
C LEU A 137 22.03 11.00 -18.78
N GLN A 138 21.99 9.96 -19.63
CA GLN A 138 22.97 8.87 -19.57
C GLN A 138 24.40 9.32 -19.92
N LEU A 139 24.56 10.27 -20.84
CA LEU A 139 25.86 10.87 -21.18
C LEU A 139 26.43 11.63 -19.97
N VAL A 140 25.62 12.50 -19.35
CA VAL A 140 26.03 13.23 -18.13
C VAL A 140 26.37 12.26 -16.99
N LEU A 141 25.55 11.24 -16.74
CA LEU A 141 25.83 10.21 -15.72
C LEU A 141 27.13 9.45 -16.02
N ALA A 142 27.42 9.16 -17.29
CA ALA A 142 28.66 8.50 -17.70
C ALA A 142 29.90 9.39 -17.49
N ARG A 143 29.78 10.71 -17.64
CA ARG A 143 30.85 11.65 -17.29
C ARG A 143 31.15 11.60 -15.80
N VAL A 144 30.14 11.82 -14.96
CA VAL A 144 30.30 11.85 -13.49
C VAL A 144 30.87 10.52 -12.99
N GLU A 145 30.43 9.40 -13.55
CA GLU A 145 30.99 8.07 -13.24
C GLU A 145 32.49 7.94 -13.59
N ARG A 146 32.96 8.50 -14.71
CA ARG A 146 34.39 8.50 -15.08
C ARG A 146 35.25 9.34 -14.15
N GLU A 147 34.77 10.54 -13.77
CA GLU A 147 35.46 11.43 -12.82
C GLU A 147 35.71 10.73 -11.48
N HIS A 148 34.76 9.91 -11.03
CA HIS A 148 34.88 9.10 -9.81
C HIS A 148 35.61 7.75 -9.99
N LEU A 149 35.67 7.19 -11.21
CA LEU A 149 36.51 6.03 -11.50
C LEU A 149 38.00 6.36 -11.33
N GLU A 150 38.43 7.55 -11.77
CA GLU A 150 39.80 8.03 -11.58
C GLU A 150 40.13 8.24 -10.08
N ALA A 151 39.16 8.73 -9.30
CA ALA A 151 39.26 8.89 -7.84
C ALA A 151 39.07 7.60 -7.02
N HIS A 152 38.86 6.44 -7.67
CA HIS A 152 38.65 5.12 -7.06
C HIS A 152 37.37 4.98 -6.20
N ASP A 153 36.42 5.93 -6.28
CA ASP A 153 35.14 5.91 -5.56
C ASP A 153 33.91 5.70 -6.47
N GLY A 154 34.12 5.57 -7.79
CA GLY A 154 33.09 5.27 -8.80
C GLY A 154 32.06 4.18 -8.40
N PRO A 155 32.46 3.02 -7.83
CA PRO A 155 31.51 2.03 -7.35
C PRO A 155 30.55 2.55 -6.28
N ARG A 156 30.98 3.47 -5.40
CA ARG A 156 30.12 4.09 -4.37
C ARG A 156 29.17 5.13 -4.96
N LEU A 157 29.60 5.88 -5.97
CA LEU A 157 28.73 6.77 -6.73
C LEU A 157 27.59 5.98 -7.41
N VAL A 158 27.93 4.93 -8.15
CA VAL A 158 26.95 4.06 -8.82
C VAL A 158 26.04 3.36 -7.80
N ALA A 159 26.58 2.87 -6.69
CA ALA A 159 25.80 2.31 -5.59
C ALA A 159 24.80 3.32 -5.02
N SER A 160 25.20 4.57 -4.79
CA SER A 160 24.31 5.64 -4.30
C SER A 160 23.11 5.84 -5.22
N LEU A 161 23.35 5.93 -6.54
CA LEU A 161 22.30 6.07 -7.55
C LEU A 161 21.35 4.86 -7.57
N CYS A 162 21.88 3.64 -7.47
CA CYS A 162 21.07 2.42 -7.47
C CYS A 162 20.25 2.25 -6.19
N LEU A 163 20.83 2.57 -5.02
CA LEU A 163 20.14 2.53 -3.73
C LEU A 163 18.99 3.54 -3.68
N LEU A 164 19.20 4.75 -4.22
CA LEU A 164 18.14 5.77 -4.34
C LEU A 164 17.03 5.36 -5.32
N GLU A 165 17.37 4.75 -6.46
CA GLU A 165 16.37 4.26 -7.43
C GLU A 165 15.55 3.06 -6.91
N CYS A 166 16.12 2.29 -5.98
CA CYS A 166 15.45 1.14 -5.37
C CYS A 166 14.71 1.45 -4.05
N SER A 167 15.03 2.56 -3.37
CA SER A 167 14.32 3.00 -2.15
C SER A 167 12.90 3.45 -2.46
N ARG A 168 11.98 3.28 -1.50
CA ARG A 168 10.59 3.67 -1.64
C ARG A 168 10.35 5.15 -1.34
N HIS A 169 10.91 5.67 -0.24
CA HIS A 169 10.64 7.04 0.25
C HIS A 169 11.92 7.90 0.34
N GLY A 170 12.95 7.54 -0.43
CA GLY A 170 14.27 8.15 -0.40
C GLY A 170 15.10 7.70 0.80
N LEU A 171 16.37 8.08 0.80
CA LEU A 171 17.35 7.69 1.83
C LEU A 171 17.95 8.92 2.49
N ALA A 172 18.08 8.91 3.81
CA ALA A 172 18.84 9.94 4.53
C ALA A 172 20.34 9.86 4.18
N ALA A 173 21.05 10.98 4.29
CA ALA A 173 22.51 10.98 4.09
C ALA A 173 23.24 10.06 5.09
N SER A 174 22.71 9.92 6.31
CA SER A 174 23.14 8.94 7.32
C SER A 174 22.96 7.50 6.82
N GLU A 175 21.79 7.16 6.27
CA GLU A 175 21.48 5.84 5.71
C GLU A 175 22.40 5.49 4.53
N LEU A 176 22.58 6.42 3.57
CA LEU A 176 23.50 6.23 2.44
C LEU A 176 24.94 5.99 2.89
N ARG A 177 25.47 6.80 3.81
CA ARG A 177 26.84 6.61 4.32
C ARG A 177 27.04 5.27 5.02
N ALA A 178 26.03 4.76 5.71
CA ALA A 178 26.10 3.45 6.33
C ALA A 178 26.05 2.32 5.27
N LEU A 179 25.20 2.46 4.25
CA LEU A 179 25.12 1.51 3.12
C LEU A 179 26.41 1.45 2.28
N LEU A 180 27.12 2.58 2.13
CA LEU A 180 28.33 2.73 1.32
C LEU A 180 29.65 2.47 2.07
N SER A 181 29.57 2.16 3.37
CA SER A 181 30.74 1.89 4.22
C SER A 181 31.54 0.67 3.73
N ASP A 182 30.84 -0.40 3.37
CA ASP A 182 31.40 -1.64 2.82
C ASP A 182 31.55 -1.53 1.28
N ALA A 183 32.79 -1.40 0.81
CA ALA A 183 33.09 -1.29 -0.61
C ALA A 183 32.68 -2.53 -1.42
N HIS A 184 32.73 -3.74 -0.85
CA HIS A 184 32.28 -4.96 -1.54
C HIS A 184 30.76 -4.97 -1.74
N ARG A 185 30.00 -4.28 -0.88
CA ARG A 185 28.55 -4.05 -1.05
C ARG A 185 28.21 -2.92 -2.03
N CYS A 186 29.20 -2.25 -2.62
CA CYS A 186 28.97 -1.21 -3.64
C CYS A 186 29.05 -1.75 -5.07
N CYS A 187 29.75 -2.86 -5.32
CA CYS A 187 29.85 -3.45 -6.66
C CYS A 187 28.53 -4.10 -7.11
N ALA A 188 28.15 -3.95 -8.38
CA ALA A 188 26.96 -4.61 -8.96
C ALA A 188 27.28 -5.97 -9.60
N ASP A 189 28.53 -6.18 -10.02
CA ASP A 189 28.97 -7.41 -10.66
C ASP A 189 29.37 -8.44 -9.58
N VAL A 190 28.44 -9.35 -9.31
CA VAL A 190 28.64 -10.54 -8.50
C VAL A 190 28.88 -11.71 -9.45
N GLY A 191 30.02 -12.39 -9.33
CA GLY A 191 30.32 -13.57 -10.14
C GLY A 191 29.29 -14.69 -9.91
N GLU A 192 29.04 -15.53 -10.91
CA GLU A 192 27.97 -16.54 -10.86
C GLU A 192 28.12 -17.54 -9.69
N GLU A 193 29.33 -17.70 -9.16
CA GLU A 193 29.67 -18.59 -8.03
C GLU A 193 29.15 -18.09 -6.67
N ASP A 194 29.14 -16.77 -6.42
CA ASP A 194 28.74 -16.17 -5.13
C ASP A 194 27.23 -16.32 -4.84
N ILE A 195 26.42 -16.48 -5.89
CA ILE A 195 24.96 -16.60 -5.80
C ILE A 195 24.56 -18.03 -5.41
N ALA A 196 25.28 -19.05 -5.91
CA ALA A 196 25.06 -20.42 -5.49
C ALA A 196 25.24 -20.56 -3.97
N ALA A 197 26.33 -20.01 -3.43
CA ALA A 197 26.62 -19.99 -2.00
C ALA A 197 25.51 -19.31 -1.17
N ARG A 198 24.98 -18.15 -1.62
CA ARG A 198 23.89 -17.44 -0.94
C ARG A 198 22.53 -18.13 -1.01
N THR A 199 22.31 -18.97 -2.02
CA THR A 199 21.06 -19.75 -2.14
C THR A 199 21.08 -21.01 -1.26
N THR A 200 22.27 -21.46 -0.83
CA THR A 200 22.45 -22.65 0.02
C THR A 200 22.93 -22.35 1.45
N ALA A 201 23.38 -21.13 1.74
CA ALA A 201 23.87 -20.76 3.07
C ALA A 201 22.70 -20.49 4.03
N GLU A 202 22.49 -21.38 4.99
CA GLU A 202 21.77 -21.01 6.21
C GLU A 202 22.46 -19.79 6.86
N PRO A 203 21.71 -18.81 7.38
CA PRO A 203 22.31 -17.61 7.95
C PRO A 203 23.10 -17.96 9.21
N THR A 204 24.43 -17.85 9.10
CA THR A 204 25.37 -17.98 10.21
C THR A 204 24.95 -17.07 11.35
N VAL A 205 24.77 -17.65 12.52
CA VAL A 205 24.45 -16.95 13.76
C VAL A 205 25.62 -16.04 14.13
N ASP A 206 25.39 -14.73 14.29
CA ASP A 206 25.93 -14.08 15.49
C ASP A 206 25.25 -12.77 15.95
N SER A 207 25.20 -12.64 17.27
CA SER A 207 25.03 -11.46 18.13
C SER A 207 24.24 -10.21 17.63
N CYS A 208 22.91 -10.31 17.49
CA CYS A 208 21.98 -9.20 17.81
C CYS A 208 20.50 -9.69 17.92
N THR A 209 20.26 -10.76 18.66
CA THR A 209 18.90 -11.28 18.92
C THR A 209 18.63 -11.32 20.41
N GLY A 210 17.64 -10.55 20.87
CA GLY A 210 17.04 -10.80 22.19
C GLY A 210 16.46 -12.22 22.27
N PRO A 211 16.34 -12.81 23.47
CA PRO A 211 15.99 -14.23 23.65
C PRO A 211 14.68 -14.64 22.95
N ILE A 212 13.74 -13.70 22.84
CA ILE A 212 12.43 -13.87 22.17
C ILE A 212 12.60 -14.18 20.66
N ALA A 213 13.48 -13.46 19.95
CA ALA A 213 13.61 -13.58 18.49
C ALA A 213 14.24 -14.91 18.04
N GLY A 214 15.15 -15.48 18.85
CA GLY A 214 15.77 -16.78 18.58
C GLY A 214 14.76 -17.93 18.69
N ALA A 215 13.92 -17.91 19.73
CA ALA A 215 12.84 -18.89 19.90
C ALA A 215 11.78 -18.79 18.79
N LEU A 216 11.45 -17.56 18.36
CA LEU A 216 10.50 -17.30 17.27
C LEU A 216 11.00 -17.85 15.93
N LYS A 217 12.31 -17.71 15.61
CA LYS A 217 12.92 -18.24 14.37
C LYS A 217 12.72 -19.74 14.21
N GLY A 218 12.87 -20.52 15.29
CA GLY A 218 12.71 -21.98 15.28
C GLY A 218 11.24 -22.41 15.11
N LYS A 219 10.32 -21.77 15.85
CA LYS A 219 8.88 -22.09 15.79
C LYS A 219 8.23 -21.72 14.46
N LEU A 220 8.53 -20.52 13.93
CA LEU A 220 7.97 -20.05 12.65
C LEU A 220 8.42 -20.92 11.47
N HIS A 221 9.64 -21.47 11.48
CA HIS A 221 10.09 -22.36 10.40
C HIS A 221 9.29 -23.67 10.38
N ALA A 222 9.02 -24.25 11.55
CA ALA A 222 8.18 -25.44 11.69
C ALA A 222 6.72 -25.16 11.32
N SER A 223 6.14 -24.04 11.78
CA SER A 223 4.74 -23.67 11.46
C SER A 223 4.53 -23.29 10.00
N ALA A 224 5.51 -22.66 9.33
CA ALA A 224 5.43 -22.40 7.89
C ALA A 224 5.43 -23.71 7.08
N GLN A 225 6.28 -24.68 7.45
CA GLN A 225 6.29 -26.01 6.82
C GLN A 225 4.99 -26.79 7.10
N ALA A 226 4.48 -26.73 8.33
CA ALA A 226 3.22 -27.37 8.70
C ALA A 226 2.00 -26.76 7.97
N ALA A 227 1.96 -25.44 7.80
CA ALA A 227 0.87 -24.75 7.08
C ALA A 227 0.84 -25.12 5.58
N VAL A 228 2.01 -25.29 4.95
CA VAL A 228 2.13 -25.77 3.56
C VAL A 228 1.64 -27.22 3.41
N GLN A 229 1.90 -28.08 4.41
CA GLN A 229 1.45 -29.47 4.42
C GLN A 229 -0.06 -29.61 4.73
N GLN A 230 -0.62 -28.76 5.60
CA GLN A 230 -2.03 -28.79 5.97
C GLN A 230 -2.99 -28.43 4.82
N GLN A 231 -2.52 -27.78 3.75
CA GLN A 231 -3.33 -27.58 2.54
C GLN A 231 -3.56 -28.87 1.72
N GLN A 232 -2.89 -29.99 2.03
CA GLN A 232 -2.91 -31.17 1.16
C GLN A 232 -3.66 -32.40 1.74
N GLN A 233 -3.85 -32.54 3.06
CA GLN A 233 -4.52 -33.74 3.64
C GLN A 233 -5.32 -33.49 4.95
N GLN A 234 -6.42 -34.22 5.12
CA GLN A 234 -7.22 -34.46 6.34
C GLN A 234 -7.80 -35.90 6.28
N PRO A 235 -8.24 -36.54 7.40
CA PRO A 235 -8.01 -36.34 8.85
C PRO A 235 -7.35 -37.66 9.40
N PRO A 236 -7.69 -38.33 10.56
CA PRO A 236 -8.40 -37.95 11.79
C PRO A 236 -7.80 -38.39 13.16
N VAL A 237 -8.11 -37.61 14.21
CA VAL A 237 -8.46 -37.99 15.61
C VAL A 237 -7.47 -38.78 16.51
N GLY A 238 -7.14 -38.21 17.69
CA GLY A 238 -6.44 -38.90 18.79
C GLY A 238 -6.25 -38.11 20.12
N THR A 239 -7.30 -38.06 20.95
CA THR A 239 -7.44 -37.91 22.43
C THR A 239 -6.27 -37.52 23.39
N LEU A 240 -6.51 -36.47 24.20
CA LEU A 240 -6.12 -36.13 25.61
C LEU A 240 -4.78 -36.58 26.27
N ALA A 241 -4.13 -35.62 26.96
CA ALA A 241 -3.60 -35.79 28.34
C ALA A 241 -3.33 -34.42 29.04
N SER A 242 -3.41 -34.40 30.38
CA SER A 242 -3.28 -33.21 31.27
C SER A 242 -2.00 -33.23 32.11
N ALA A 243 -1.60 -32.09 32.69
CA ALA A 243 -0.71 -32.02 33.86
C ALA A 243 -0.95 -30.73 34.67
N ASP A 244 -0.87 -30.82 36.00
CA ASP A 244 -1.31 -29.82 36.98
C ASP A 244 -0.21 -28.88 37.51
N GLU A 245 -0.70 -27.78 38.09
CA GLU A 245 -0.21 -26.96 39.23
C GLU A 245 1.18 -27.21 39.85
N ALA A 246 1.90 -26.12 40.18
CA ALA A 246 2.17 -25.75 41.58
C ALA A 246 2.76 -24.32 41.71
N ALA A 247 2.37 -23.61 42.78
CA ALA A 247 2.80 -22.22 43.05
C ALA A 247 3.86 -22.12 44.16
N ALA A 248 4.64 -21.03 44.15
CA ALA A 248 5.33 -20.50 45.34
C ALA A 248 5.59 -18.99 45.18
N GLY A 249 5.22 -18.18 46.17
CA GLY A 249 5.25 -16.71 46.08
C GLY A 249 6.45 -16.04 46.75
N GLY A 250 6.60 -14.74 46.49
CA GLY A 250 7.53 -13.82 47.16
C GLY A 250 7.03 -12.38 47.03
N THR A 251 7.16 -11.56 48.07
CA THR A 251 6.50 -10.25 48.16
C THR A 251 7.49 -9.08 48.19
N ARG A 252 7.07 -7.94 47.60
CA ARG A 252 7.65 -6.56 47.67
C ARG A 252 8.84 -6.26 46.73
N PRO A 253 9.13 -4.98 46.41
CA PRO A 253 8.32 -3.74 46.55
C PRO A 253 8.17 -2.95 45.21
N SER A 254 7.33 -1.91 45.20
CA SER A 254 7.24 -0.93 44.10
C SER A 254 8.54 -0.13 43.92
N PRO A 255 8.89 0.28 42.69
CA PRO A 255 9.02 1.73 42.45
C PRO A 255 8.69 2.24 41.04
N GLY A 256 8.29 3.52 41.01
CA GLY A 256 8.76 4.58 40.10
C GLY A 256 9.11 4.29 38.63
N THR A 257 8.40 4.99 37.75
CA THR A 257 8.67 5.13 36.31
C THR A 257 10.13 5.51 36.02
N LEU A 258 10.86 4.61 35.35
CA LEU A 258 12.15 4.88 34.71
C LEU A 258 12.08 4.39 33.26
N PRO A 259 12.67 5.12 32.28
CA PRO A 259 12.65 4.71 30.88
C PRO A 259 13.56 3.50 30.66
N GLU A 260 13.08 2.52 29.89
CA GLU A 260 13.84 1.31 29.60
C GLU A 260 15.17 1.58 28.88
N PRO A 261 16.23 0.81 29.18
CA PRO A 261 17.49 0.90 28.46
C PRO A 261 17.35 0.29 27.06
N ARG A 262 17.44 1.12 26.03
CA ARG A 262 17.50 0.65 24.63
C ARG A 262 18.63 -0.38 24.48
N PRO A 263 18.40 -1.54 23.81
CA PRO A 263 19.48 -2.47 23.54
C PRO A 263 20.55 -1.78 22.68
N ALA A 264 21.80 -1.85 23.13
CA ALA A 264 22.92 -1.22 22.46
C ALA A 264 23.13 -1.88 21.08
N GLN A 265 22.73 -1.18 20.03
CA GLN A 265 23.00 -1.59 18.66
C GLN A 265 24.52 -1.63 18.44
N ALA A 266 25.00 -2.67 17.75
CA ALA A 266 26.40 -2.72 17.32
C ALA A 266 26.74 -1.42 16.55
N PRO A 267 27.90 -0.79 16.80
CA PRO A 267 28.21 0.52 16.25
C PRO A 267 28.16 0.49 14.73
N GLN A 268 27.16 1.19 14.17
CA GLN A 268 26.96 1.28 12.74
C GLN A 268 28.15 1.98 12.11
N GLN A 269 28.84 1.30 11.19
CA GLN A 269 29.96 1.89 10.46
C GLN A 269 29.41 2.82 9.38
N PHE A 270 29.99 4.02 9.29
CA PHE A 270 29.64 5.03 8.30
C PHE A 270 30.85 5.32 7.42
N LEU A 271 30.61 5.59 6.14
CA LEU A 271 31.60 6.14 5.24
C LEU A 271 32.18 7.46 5.83
N PRO A 272 33.53 7.62 5.91
CA PRO A 272 34.17 8.83 6.40
C PRO A 272 33.71 10.08 5.65
N GLU A 273 33.69 11.22 6.32
CA GLU A 273 33.22 12.48 5.71
C GLU A 273 34.03 12.87 4.46
N GLY A 274 35.35 12.61 4.47
CA GLY A 274 36.24 12.88 3.34
C GLY A 274 35.92 12.07 2.08
N ASP A 275 35.41 10.85 2.23
CA ASP A 275 35.03 9.98 1.12
C ASP A 275 33.58 10.24 0.68
N TRP A 276 32.72 10.69 1.60
CA TRP A 276 31.31 10.99 1.33
C TRP A 276 31.09 12.34 0.63
N GLN A 277 31.84 13.38 1.03
CA GLN A 277 31.64 14.73 0.50
C GLN A 277 31.83 14.85 -1.02
N PRO A 278 32.85 14.25 -1.66
CA PRO A 278 33.00 14.26 -3.13
C PRO A 278 31.78 13.64 -3.83
N ILE A 279 31.35 12.45 -3.38
CA ILE A 279 30.18 11.74 -3.92
C ILE A 279 28.93 12.62 -3.80
N LEU A 280 28.67 13.18 -2.61
CA LEU A 280 27.51 14.03 -2.38
C LEU A 280 27.54 15.31 -3.23
N GLN A 281 28.72 15.93 -3.42
CA GLN A 281 28.86 17.13 -4.25
C GLN A 281 28.53 16.85 -5.71
N SER A 282 29.06 15.76 -6.27
CA SER A 282 28.77 15.32 -7.64
C SER A 282 27.32 14.87 -7.85
N LEU A 283 26.69 14.27 -6.81
CA LEU A 283 25.29 13.87 -6.86
C LEU A 283 24.32 15.03 -6.63
N ARG A 284 24.73 16.12 -5.96
CA ARG A 284 23.85 17.24 -5.56
C ARG A 284 22.99 17.83 -6.69
N PRO A 285 23.45 17.99 -7.94
CA PRO A 285 22.60 18.46 -9.05
C PRO A 285 21.45 17.51 -9.40
N PHE A 286 21.57 16.23 -9.03
CA PHE A 286 20.60 15.17 -9.31
C PHE A 286 19.62 14.90 -8.16
N LEU A 287 19.80 15.54 -7.00
CA LEU A 287 19.05 15.22 -5.78
C LEU A 287 18.24 16.41 -5.26
N ARG A 288 17.13 16.09 -4.61
CA ARG A 288 16.31 17.01 -3.81
C ARG A 288 16.14 16.45 -2.38
N PRO A 289 15.95 17.32 -1.38
CA PRO A 289 15.35 16.90 -0.11
C PRO A 289 13.93 16.36 -0.34
N CYS A 290 13.59 15.28 0.35
CA CYS A 290 12.24 14.70 0.41
C CYS A 290 11.89 14.31 1.86
N GLY A 291 10.60 14.04 2.10
CA GLY A 291 10.05 13.78 3.45
C GLY A 291 9.31 14.98 4.06
N GLY A 292 8.67 14.74 5.20
CA GLY A 292 7.87 15.75 5.91
C GLY A 292 8.72 16.68 6.78
N SER A 293 8.19 17.86 7.09
CA SER A 293 8.81 18.87 7.96
C SER A 293 9.09 18.32 9.37
N GLY A 294 10.30 17.79 9.60
CA GLY A 294 10.72 17.21 10.88
C GLY A 294 11.44 15.87 10.76
N ASP A 295 11.37 15.19 9.62
CA ASP A 295 12.21 14.02 9.33
C ASP A 295 13.66 14.49 9.02
N GLU A 296 14.68 13.67 9.33
CA GLU A 296 16.05 13.89 8.79
C GLU A 296 15.94 13.98 7.27
N GLY A 297 16.48 15.06 6.68
CA GLY A 297 16.29 15.38 5.26
C GLY A 297 16.70 14.23 4.34
N ARG A 298 15.72 13.45 3.89
CA ARG A 298 15.93 12.34 2.97
C ARG A 298 16.27 12.89 1.59
N LEU A 299 16.98 12.09 0.81
CA LEU A 299 17.37 12.40 -0.56
C LEU A 299 16.61 11.49 -1.51
N ASP A 300 16.12 12.10 -2.58
CA ASP A 300 15.50 11.45 -3.75
C ASP A 300 15.91 12.24 -5.00
N PHE A 301 15.71 11.68 -6.19
CA PHE A 301 16.00 12.37 -7.44
C PHE A 301 15.14 13.62 -7.60
N PHE A 302 15.74 14.74 -8.03
CA PHE A 302 14.98 15.98 -8.27
C PHE A 302 13.93 15.83 -9.38
N HIS A 303 14.14 14.91 -10.31
CA HIS A 303 13.27 14.68 -11.45
C HIS A 303 13.24 13.21 -11.89
N ARG A 304 12.05 12.67 -12.14
CA ARG A 304 11.83 11.25 -12.49
C ARG A 304 12.54 10.79 -13.78
N ALA A 305 12.97 11.71 -14.66
CA ALA A 305 13.80 11.37 -15.81
C ALA A 305 15.22 10.90 -15.40
N VAL A 306 15.78 11.42 -14.31
CA VAL A 306 17.09 10.98 -13.79
C VAL A 306 16.98 9.55 -13.28
N SER A 307 15.97 9.27 -12.46
CA SER A 307 15.60 7.91 -12.03
C SER A 307 15.45 6.94 -13.21
N LYS A 308 14.74 7.33 -14.29
CA LYS A 308 14.64 6.54 -15.53
C LYS A 308 16.00 6.33 -16.23
N ALA A 309 16.87 7.34 -16.26
CA ALA A 309 18.21 7.24 -16.85
C ALA A 309 19.14 6.33 -16.02
N VAL A 310 19.10 6.43 -14.69
CA VAL A 310 19.79 5.55 -13.74
C VAL A 310 19.34 4.10 -13.93
N ARG A 311 18.03 3.86 -13.99
CA ARG A 311 17.46 2.54 -14.28
C ARG A 311 17.98 1.96 -15.60
N ARG A 312 17.93 2.75 -16.68
CA ARG A 312 18.37 2.33 -18.02
C ARG A 312 19.88 2.07 -18.09
N ARG A 313 20.70 2.85 -17.37
CA ARG A 313 22.17 2.73 -17.37
C ARG A 313 22.67 1.59 -16.51
N TYR A 314 22.19 1.49 -15.27
CA TYR A 314 22.80 0.63 -14.24
C TYR A 314 21.98 -0.63 -13.95
N LEU A 315 20.65 -0.57 -14.10
CA LEU A 315 19.73 -1.64 -13.69
C LEU A 315 19.05 -2.38 -14.85
N SER A 316 19.40 -2.08 -16.11
CA SER A 316 18.95 -2.79 -17.31
C SER A 316 20.06 -3.67 -17.89
N ARG A 317 19.70 -4.69 -18.68
CA ARG A 317 20.68 -5.59 -19.32
C ARG A 317 21.42 -4.88 -20.45
N SER A 318 22.67 -4.50 -20.22
CA SER A 318 23.62 -4.19 -21.29
C SER A 318 24.32 -5.47 -21.76
N SER A 319 23.88 -6.04 -22.89
CA SER A 319 24.60 -7.14 -23.54
C SER A 319 25.53 -6.60 -24.62
N PRO A 320 26.87 -6.73 -24.49
CA PRO A 320 27.79 -6.46 -25.59
C PRO A 320 27.94 -7.73 -26.46
N ARG A 321 26.86 -8.17 -27.11
CA ARG A 321 26.91 -9.21 -28.16
C ARG A 321 26.01 -8.87 -29.34
N GLU A 322 26.70 -8.56 -30.44
CA GLU A 322 26.30 -8.47 -31.85
C GLU A 322 25.15 -7.51 -32.23
N PRO A 323 25.41 -6.53 -33.12
CA PRO A 323 24.37 -5.71 -33.69
C PRO A 323 23.68 -6.45 -34.84
N ASP A 324 22.68 -7.29 -34.55
CA ASP A 324 21.65 -7.71 -35.51
C ASP A 324 20.48 -8.47 -34.85
N SER A 325 19.67 -7.77 -34.03
CA SER A 325 18.24 -8.08 -33.89
C SER A 325 17.46 -6.87 -33.39
N SER A 326 16.41 -6.48 -34.10
CA SER A 326 15.63 -5.25 -33.85
C SER A 326 14.62 -5.35 -32.69
N THR A 327 14.87 -6.25 -31.74
CA THR A 327 14.01 -6.49 -30.56
C THR A 327 14.86 -6.69 -29.30
N ALA A 328 15.76 -5.75 -29.03
CA ALA A 328 16.43 -5.66 -27.74
C ALA A 328 15.38 -5.36 -26.65
N ASP A 329 15.02 -6.39 -25.87
CA ASP A 329 14.07 -6.26 -24.76
C ASP A 329 14.64 -5.30 -23.70
N LYS A 330 14.04 -4.11 -23.60
CA LYS A 330 14.45 -3.03 -22.67
C LYS A 330 13.96 -3.29 -21.24
N SER A 331 13.76 -4.55 -20.87
CA SER A 331 13.36 -4.96 -19.53
C SER A 331 14.50 -4.71 -18.52
N PRO A 332 14.19 -4.33 -17.27
CA PRO A 332 15.20 -4.26 -16.21
C PRO A 332 15.85 -5.61 -15.96
N ASP A 333 17.14 -5.63 -15.62
CA ASP A 333 17.78 -6.83 -15.12
C ASP A 333 17.25 -7.13 -13.71
N GLY A 334 16.32 -8.08 -13.62
CA GLY A 334 15.76 -8.54 -12.36
C GLY A 334 16.81 -8.99 -11.34
N ARG A 335 17.99 -9.46 -11.78
CA ARG A 335 19.10 -9.84 -10.88
C ARG A 335 19.70 -8.61 -10.21
N ARG A 336 19.99 -7.55 -10.98
CA ARG A 336 20.54 -6.30 -10.43
C ARG A 336 19.52 -5.57 -9.55
N TYR A 337 18.25 -5.54 -9.93
CA TYR A 337 17.19 -5.00 -9.06
C TYR A 337 17.09 -5.80 -7.75
N ALA A 338 17.05 -7.13 -7.80
CA ALA A 338 16.98 -7.97 -6.60
C ALA A 338 18.21 -7.79 -5.69
N LEU A 339 19.42 -7.60 -6.25
CA LEU A 339 20.63 -7.31 -5.47
C LEU A 339 20.48 -6.02 -4.64
N TRP A 340 20.01 -4.93 -5.25
CA TRP A 340 19.88 -3.64 -4.54
C TRP A 340 18.70 -3.61 -3.56
N HIS A 341 17.54 -4.20 -3.89
CA HIS A 341 16.48 -4.38 -2.91
C HIS A 341 16.93 -5.30 -1.75
N GLY A 342 17.71 -6.36 -2.01
CA GLY A 342 18.27 -7.22 -0.97
C GLY A 342 19.22 -6.47 -0.01
N ARG A 343 20.09 -5.60 -0.56
CA ARG A 343 20.97 -4.73 0.25
C ARG A 343 20.19 -3.78 1.16
N LEU A 344 19.10 -3.21 0.65
CA LEU A 344 18.22 -2.33 1.43
C LEU A 344 17.40 -3.13 2.47
N ALA A 345 16.94 -4.33 2.16
CA ALA A 345 16.31 -5.22 3.14
C ALA A 345 17.26 -5.59 4.29
N ASP A 346 18.50 -5.99 3.98
CA ASP A 346 19.55 -6.29 4.97
C ASP A 346 19.92 -5.08 5.84
N PHE A 347 19.70 -3.87 5.34
CA PHE A 347 19.91 -2.63 6.08
C PHE A 347 18.71 -2.34 7.00
N PHE A 348 17.49 -2.28 6.45
CA PHE A 348 16.30 -1.91 7.20
C PHE A 348 15.86 -2.98 8.23
N GLU A 349 16.16 -4.27 8.02
CA GLU A 349 15.95 -5.33 9.03
C GLU A 349 16.79 -5.09 10.30
N ARG A 350 17.93 -4.41 10.19
CA ARG A 350 18.80 -4.00 11.31
C ARG A 350 18.60 -2.55 11.74
N CYS A 351 17.73 -1.78 11.07
CA CYS A 351 17.46 -0.39 11.41
C CYS A 351 16.75 -0.29 12.76
N GLY A 352 17.30 0.54 13.66
CA GLY A 352 16.74 0.79 14.98
C GLY A 352 15.41 1.56 14.98
N ASP A 353 15.14 2.35 13.94
CA ASP A 353 13.87 3.06 13.81
C ASP A 353 12.80 2.16 13.21
N ALA A 354 11.82 1.78 14.05
CA ALA A 354 10.67 0.99 13.64
C ALA A 354 9.79 1.68 12.59
N ARG A 355 9.80 3.03 12.49
CA ARG A 355 9.09 3.75 11.45
C ARG A 355 9.74 3.51 10.08
N ARG A 356 11.05 3.79 9.94
CA ARG A 356 11.80 3.50 8.69
C ARG A 356 11.76 2.02 8.33
N ARG A 357 11.81 1.12 9.33
CA ARG A 357 11.62 -0.33 9.11
C ARG A 357 10.26 -0.63 8.47
N ALA A 358 9.16 -0.08 8.98
CA ALA A 358 7.83 -0.30 8.42
C ALA A 358 7.65 0.31 7.00
N GLU A 359 8.26 1.47 6.74
CA GLU A 359 8.19 2.18 5.45
C GLU A 359 8.91 1.42 4.31
N GLU A 360 10.07 0.82 4.57
CA GLU A 360 10.96 0.29 3.52
C GLU A 360 11.09 -1.25 3.54
N LEU A 361 11.21 -1.90 4.71
CA LEU A 361 11.57 -3.32 4.79
C LEU A 361 10.56 -4.26 4.11
N PRO A 362 9.24 -4.18 4.37
CA PRO A 362 8.27 -5.05 3.70
C PRO A 362 8.27 -4.88 2.17
N PHE A 363 8.47 -3.64 1.71
CA PHE A 363 8.59 -3.32 0.28
C PHE A 363 9.81 -3.99 -0.36
N HIS A 364 11.00 -3.90 0.25
CA HIS A 364 12.19 -4.57 -0.29
C HIS A 364 12.06 -6.10 -0.28
N LEU A 365 11.48 -6.67 0.77
CA LEU A 365 11.29 -8.13 0.90
C LEU A 365 10.28 -8.68 -0.11
N GLU A 366 9.20 -7.95 -0.39
CA GLU A 366 8.28 -8.26 -1.49
C GLU A 366 9.01 -8.20 -2.85
N ARG A 367 9.88 -7.21 -3.07
CA ARG A 367 10.62 -7.04 -4.34
C ARG A 367 11.65 -8.14 -4.62
N VAL A 368 12.19 -8.77 -3.58
CA VAL A 368 13.10 -9.93 -3.70
C VAL A 368 12.39 -11.28 -3.51
N LEU A 369 11.07 -11.29 -3.32
CA LEU A 369 10.25 -12.49 -3.07
C LEU A 369 10.68 -13.30 -1.83
N ASP A 370 11.27 -12.66 -0.81
CA ASP A 370 11.61 -13.34 0.45
C ASP A 370 10.40 -13.40 1.38
N HIS A 371 9.50 -14.33 1.08
CA HIS A 371 8.28 -14.60 1.84
C HIS A 371 8.56 -14.86 3.33
N SER A 372 9.71 -15.45 3.67
CA SER A 372 10.05 -15.86 5.03
C SER A 372 10.50 -14.69 5.91
N ARG A 373 11.35 -13.80 5.39
CA ARG A 373 11.68 -12.52 6.05
C ARG A 373 10.46 -11.62 6.09
N LEU A 374 9.65 -11.57 5.02
CA LEU A 374 8.46 -10.73 4.96
C LEU A 374 7.48 -11.13 6.07
N LEU A 375 7.15 -12.41 6.22
CA LEU A 375 6.31 -12.91 7.30
C LEU A 375 6.85 -12.51 8.69
N ARG A 376 8.16 -12.67 8.94
CA ARG A 376 8.81 -12.25 10.19
C ARG A 376 8.77 -10.73 10.43
N SER A 377 8.82 -9.93 9.37
CA SER A 377 8.69 -8.47 9.46
C SER A 377 7.26 -8.07 9.80
N LEU A 378 6.25 -8.71 9.19
CA LEU A 378 4.85 -8.36 9.37
C LEU A 378 4.29 -8.73 10.75
N VAL A 379 4.90 -9.65 11.49
CA VAL A 379 4.49 -10.01 12.86
C VAL A 379 5.20 -9.22 13.97
N GLN A 380 6.12 -8.30 13.62
CA GLN A 380 6.68 -7.35 14.60
C GLN A 380 5.62 -6.29 14.91
N TRP A 381 5.33 -6.05 16.19
CA TRP A 381 4.23 -5.17 16.62
C TRP A 381 4.35 -3.77 16.03
N GLU A 382 5.55 -3.21 15.99
CA GLU A 382 5.82 -1.84 15.56
C GLU A 382 5.71 -1.69 14.03
N VAL A 383 5.93 -2.75 13.27
CA VAL A 383 5.69 -2.79 11.82
C VAL A 383 4.21 -3.02 11.53
N PHE A 384 3.61 -4.02 12.21
CA PHE A 384 2.20 -4.37 12.05
C PHE A 384 1.28 -3.18 12.37
N SER A 385 1.44 -2.57 13.55
CA SER A 385 0.57 -1.48 14.02
C SER A 385 0.62 -0.25 13.12
N ARG A 386 1.79 0.05 12.54
CA ARG A 386 1.94 1.11 11.52
C ARG A 386 1.21 0.74 10.25
N LEU A 387 1.51 -0.41 9.65
CA LEU A 387 0.88 -0.84 8.37
C LEU A 387 -0.64 -1.06 8.50
N ALA A 388 -1.15 -1.42 9.68
CA ALA A 388 -2.57 -1.57 9.95
C ALA A 388 -3.31 -0.22 10.06
N THR A 389 -2.62 0.83 10.53
CA THR A 389 -3.21 2.17 10.71
C THR A 389 -3.00 3.09 9.50
N THR A 390 -1.95 2.89 8.70
CA THR A 390 -1.73 3.61 7.45
C THR A 390 -2.55 3.03 6.28
N GLY A 391 -3.06 3.89 5.39
CA GLY A 391 -3.70 3.46 4.14
C GLY A 391 -4.86 2.47 4.30
N HIS A 392 -5.59 2.54 5.43
CA HIS A 392 -6.64 1.60 5.83
C HIS A 392 -6.22 0.11 5.89
N GLY A 393 -4.92 -0.19 6.00
CA GLY A 393 -4.39 -1.55 6.03
C GLY A 393 -4.25 -2.22 4.66
N LEU A 394 -4.46 -1.51 3.54
CA LEU A 394 -4.34 -2.07 2.19
C LEU A 394 -2.94 -2.62 1.88
N GLU A 395 -1.92 -1.90 2.35
CA GLU A 395 -0.52 -2.34 2.24
C GLU A 395 -0.27 -3.62 3.03
N LEU A 396 -0.77 -3.67 4.27
CA LEU A 396 -0.68 -4.85 5.10
C LEU A 396 -1.36 -6.05 4.43
N LEU A 397 -2.57 -5.89 3.89
CA LEU A 397 -3.26 -6.94 3.14
C LEU A 397 -2.44 -7.41 1.94
N ARG A 398 -1.84 -6.49 1.16
CA ARG A 398 -0.96 -6.80 0.04
C ARG A 398 0.28 -7.60 0.48
N PHE A 399 1.01 -7.11 1.49
CA PHE A 399 2.21 -7.79 2.00
C PHE A 399 1.87 -9.15 2.62
N CYS A 400 0.73 -9.29 3.30
CA CYS A 400 0.26 -10.58 3.82
C CYS A 400 -0.01 -11.60 2.71
N ARG A 401 -0.60 -11.19 1.58
CA ARG A 401 -0.71 -12.07 0.38
C ARG A 401 0.68 -12.46 -0.12
N ALA A 402 1.61 -11.50 -0.22
CA ALA A 402 2.99 -11.76 -0.61
C ALA A 402 3.80 -12.57 0.42
N ALA A 403 3.36 -12.71 1.67
CA ALA A 403 4.02 -13.46 2.73
C ALA A 403 3.55 -14.92 2.86
N GLY A 404 2.77 -15.43 1.89
CA GLY A 404 2.17 -16.78 1.93
C GLY A 404 0.67 -16.80 2.26
N GLY A 405 0.02 -15.64 2.32
CA GLY A 405 -1.43 -15.51 2.48
C GLY A 405 -1.90 -15.29 3.93
N PHE A 406 -3.16 -14.89 4.06
CA PHE A 406 -3.75 -14.45 5.33
C PHE A 406 -3.73 -15.51 6.44
N GLY A 407 -3.91 -16.79 6.09
CA GLY A 407 -3.86 -17.89 7.08
C GLY A 407 -2.46 -18.10 7.67
N ALA A 408 -1.40 -18.01 6.86
CA ALA A 408 -0.02 -18.11 7.34
C ALA A 408 0.34 -16.95 8.27
N VAL A 409 -0.06 -15.73 7.92
CA VAL A 409 0.12 -14.54 8.78
C VAL A 409 -0.68 -14.68 10.08
N ALA A 410 -1.94 -15.13 10.03
CA ALA A 410 -2.75 -15.31 11.23
C ALA A 410 -2.18 -16.36 12.19
N ALA A 411 -1.65 -17.47 11.66
CA ALA A 411 -0.96 -18.48 12.46
C ALA A 411 0.29 -17.91 13.15
N ALA A 412 1.12 -17.14 12.44
CA ALA A 412 2.32 -16.51 12.97
C ALA A 412 2.01 -15.39 13.99
N LEU A 413 0.97 -14.60 13.77
CA LEU A 413 0.50 -13.59 14.73
C LEU A 413 0.00 -14.22 16.03
N ARG A 414 -0.64 -15.40 15.96
CA ARG A 414 -1.05 -16.16 17.16
C ARG A 414 0.13 -16.66 17.98
N GLU A 415 1.22 -17.10 17.34
CA GLU A 415 2.46 -17.44 18.05
C GLU A 415 3.07 -16.21 18.72
N GLN A 416 3.13 -15.08 18.01
CA GLN A 416 3.62 -13.82 18.58
C GLN A 416 2.76 -13.35 19.78
N LEU A 417 1.44 -13.49 19.69
CA LEU A 417 0.50 -13.17 20.77
C LEU A 417 0.76 -13.98 22.04
N SER A 418 1.11 -15.27 21.94
CA SER A 418 1.43 -16.08 23.13
C SER A 418 2.59 -15.52 23.95
N LEU A 419 3.55 -14.85 23.29
CA LEU A 419 4.71 -14.24 23.95
C LEU A 419 4.34 -12.94 24.70
N TRP A 420 3.24 -12.28 24.35
CA TRP A 420 2.74 -11.09 25.05
C TRP A 420 1.77 -11.42 26.20
N VAL A 421 1.25 -12.66 26.26
CA VAL A 421 0.36 -13.08 27.36
C VAL A 421 1.16 -13.36 28.62
N ASP A 422 2.37 -13.90 28.45
CA ASP A 422 3.32 -14.21 29.52
C ASP A 422 4.21 -13.00 29.91
N ASP A 423 4.05 -11.87 29.20
CA ASP A 423 4.75 -10.62 29.47
C ASP A 423 4.06 -9.88 30.64
N GLU A 424 4.74 -9.78 31.78
CA GLU A 424 4.21 -9.12 32.98
C GLU A 424 4.27 -7.59 32.92
N ASP A 425 5.11 -7.02 32.03
CA ASP A 425 5.25 -5.58 31.85
C ASP A 425 4.13 -4.99 30.96
N LEU A 426 3.37 -5.85 30.24
CA LEU A 426 2.28 -5.42 29.37
C LEU A 426 0.96 -5.21 30.13
N SER A 427 0.53 -3.95 30.26
CA SER A 427 -0.75 -3.61 30.87
C SER A 427 -1.96 -4.24 30.14
N CYS A 428 -3.04 -4.54 30.87
CA CYS A 428 -4.27 -5.10 30.29
C CYS A 428 -4.90 -4.20 29.20
N GLU A 429 -4.76 -2.87 29.34
CA GLU A 429 -5.19 -1.89 28.33
C GLU A 429 -4.38 -2.01 27.03
N GLU A 430 -3.05 -2.06 27.12
CA GLU A 430 -2.17 -2.24 25.95
C GLU A 430 -2.39 -3.60 25.30
N LEU A 431 -2.45 -4.69 26.08
CA LEU A 431 -2.74 -6.03 25.55
C LEU A 431 -4.10 -6.06 24.83
N SER A 432 -5.12 -5.42 25.40
CA SER A 432 -6.45 -5.28 24.78
C SER A 432 -6.40 -4.44 23.50
N HIS A 433 -5.62 -3.35 23.48
CA HIS A 433 -5.44 -2.53 22.28
C HIS A 433 -4.76 -3.30 21.14
N ARG A 434 -3.63 -4.00 21.42
CA ARG A 434 -2.97 -4.87 20.44
C ARG A 434 -3.93 -5.93 19.89
N ARG A 435 -4.69 -6.54 20.80
CA ARG A 435 -5.71 -7.53 20.45
C ARG A 435 -6.80 -6.95 19.54
N CYS A 436 -7.34 -5.78 19.85
CA CYS A 436 -8.34 -5.10 19.01
C CYS A 436 -7.82 -4.84 17.59
N LEU A 437 -6.61 -4.27 17.45
CA LEU A 437 -6.04 -3.95 16.13
C LEU A 437 -5.74 -5.20 15.29
N LEU A 438 -5.25 -6.27 15.93
CA LEU A 438 -5.04 -7.57 15.28
C LEU A 438 -6.35 -8.21 14.84
N ALA A 439 -7.39 -8.16 15.67
CA ALA A 439 -8.70 -8.71 15.35
C ALA A 439 -9.36 -7.96 14.18
N GLU A 440 -9.31 -6.63 14.16
CA GLU A 440 -9.84 -5.82 13.06
C GLU A 440 -9.18 -6.19 11.72
N PHE A 441 -7.85 -6.33 11.70
CA PHE A 441 -7.13 -6.83 10.53
C PHE A 441 -7.55 -8.25 10.15
N LEU A 442 -7.62 -9.17 11.11
CA LEU A 442 -7.97 -10.57 10.86
C LEU A 442 -9.40 -10.72 10.30
N THR A 443 -10.35 -9.91 10.76
CA THR A 443 -11.70 -9.83 10.18
C THR A 443 -11.63 -9.39 8.71
N LYS A 444 -10.95 -8.27 8.40
CA LYS A 444 -10.76 -7.79 7.00
C LYS A 444 -10.03 -8.82 6.11
N ALA A 445 -9.13 -9.61 6.70
CA ALA A 445 -8.39 -10.69 6.03
C ALA A 445 -9.18 -12.02 5.90
N GLY A 446 -10.48 -12.04 6.27
CA GLY A 446 -11.36 -13.22 6.18
C GLY A 446 -11.05 -14.30 7.21
N GLN A 447 -10.22 -13.99 8.21
CA GLN A 447 -9.78 -14.86 9.30
C GLN A 447 -10.62 -14.66 10.56
N GLY A 448 -11.93 -14.43 10.41
CA GLY A 448 -12.85 -14.08 11.50
C GLY A 448 -12.80 -15.04 12.70
N HIS A 449 -12.63 -16.34 12.47
CA HIS A 449 -12.48 -17.32 13.56
C HIS A 449 -11.26 -17.04 14.48
N HIS A 450 -10.13 -16.58 13.93
CA HIS A 450 -8.97 -16.15 14.71
C HIS A 450 -9.25 -14.82 15.45
N ALA A 451 -9.92 -13.86 14.81
CA ALA A 451 -10.32 -12.59 15.43
C ALA A 451 -11.26 -12.82 16.63
N VAL A 452 -12.26 -13.70 16.50
CA VAL A 452 -13.20 -14.08 17.56
C VAL A 452 -12.49 -14.77 18.73
N ALA A 453 -11.60 -15.73 18.46
CA ALA A 453 -10.84 -16.41 19.52
C ALA A 453 -10.00 -15.42 20.33
N LEU A 454 -9.33 -14.50 19.64
CA LEU A 454 -8.45 -13.49 20.20
C LEU A 454 -9.21 -12.47 21.07
N LEU A 455 -10.39 -11.99 20.63
CA LEU A 455 -11.19 -11.02 21.40
C LEU A 455 -11.98 -11.62 22.58
N ARG A 456 -12.18 -12.95 22.60
CA ARG A 456 -12.78 -13.68 23.72
C ARG A 456 -11.81 -13.89 24.87
N ASP A 457 -10.55 -14.17 24.58
CA ASP A 457 -9.49 -14.24 25.58
C ASP A 457 -9.23 -12.82 26.14
N VAL A 458 -9.48 -12.63 27.45
CA VAL A 458 -9.20 -11.38 28.16
C VAL A 458 -8.74 -11.72 29.58
N ARG A 459 -7.50 -11.32 29.92
CA ARG A 459 -6.83 -11.63 31.19
C ARG A 459 -7.51 -10.97 32.40
N ASP A 460 -8.08 -9.78 32.23
CA ASP A 460 -9.02 -9.14 33.17
C ASP A 460 -9.96 -8.16 32.43
N GLU A 461 -11.20 -8.55 32.19
CA GLU A 461 -12.18 -7.69 31.50
C GLU A 461 -12.68 -6.51 32.37
N ARG A 462 -12.57 -6.62 33.70
CA ARG A 462 -13.06 -5.60 34.63
C ARG A 462 -12.04 -4.49 34.89
N ALA A 463 -10.77 -4.76 34.64
CA ALA A 463 -9.70 -3.76 34.66
C ALA A 463 -9.76 -2.80 33.45
N LEU A 464 -10.48 -3.15 32.38
CA LEU A 464 -10.59 -2.32 31.18
C LEU A 464 -11.49 -1.09 31.40
N ARG A 465 -11.06 0.06 30.90
CA ARG A 465 -11.86 1.29 30.84
C ARG A 465 -13.11 1.07 29.97
N PRO A 466 -14.24 1.77 30.23
CA PRO A 466 -15.48 1.62 29.47
C PRO A 466 -15.28 1.76 27.95
N VAL A 467 -14.44 2.71 27.51
CA VAL A 467 -14.05 2.91 26.10
C VAL A 467 -13.40 1.66 25.51
N ALA A 468 -12.33 1.14 26.12
CA ALA A 468 -11.61 -0.05 25.65
C ALA A 468 -12.54 -1.29 25.64
N ARG A 469 -13.39 -1.43 26.66
CA ARG A 469 -14.37 -2.51 26.76
C ARG A 469 -15.45 -2.43 25.67
N ALA A 470 -15.98 -1.24 25.39
CA ALA A 470 -16.97 -1.00 24.34
C ALA A 470 -16.40 -1.25 22.94
N THR A 471 -15.18 -0.75 22.65
CA THR A 471 -14.46 -1.02 21.39
C THR A 471 -14.27 -2.52 21.17
N ARG A 472 -13.78 -3.26 22.18
CA ARG A 472 -13.58 -4.71 22.10
C ARG A 472 -14.88 -5.46 21.81
N LEU A 473 -15.98 -5.11 22.49
CA LEU A 473 -17.28 -5.76 22.29
C LEU A 473 -17.84 -5.48 20.88
N GLY A 474 -17.70 -4.25 20.38
CA GLY A 474 -18.07 -3.90 19.00
C GLY A 474 -17.29 -4.72 17.96
N LEU A 475 -15.96 -4.79 18.08
CA LEU A 475 -15.10 -5.60 17.21
C LEU A 475 -15.37 -7.10 17.34
N LEU A 476 -15.75 -7.59 18.53
CA LEU A 476 -16.10 -9.00 18.72
C LEU A 476 -17.41 -9.33 17.98
N ALA A 477 -18.42 -8.47 18.07
CA ALA A 477 -19.66 -8.64 17.32
C ALA A 477 -19.41 -8.60 15.80
N ASP A 478 -18.59 -7.67 15.33
CA ASP A 478 -18.19 -7.55 13.92
C ASP A 478 -17.47 -8.81 13.40
N ALA A 479 -16.49 -9.32 14.15
CA ALA A 479 -15.76 -10.55 13.83
C ALA A 479 -16.67 -11.79 13.83
N VAL A 480 -17.64 -11.89 14.74
CA VAL A 480 -18.63 -12.98 14.75
C VAL A 480 -19.58 -12.86 13.56
N LEU A 481 -20.09 -11.67 13.26
CA LEU A 481 -20.98 -11.43 12.12
C LEU A 481 -20.29 -11.82 10.80
N ASN A 482 -19.12 -11.26 10.50
CA ASN A 482 -18.34 -11.59 9.30
C ASN A 482 -18.05 -13.10 9.21
N HIS A 483 -17.62 -13.73 10.32
CA HIS A 483 -17.39 -15.18 10.34
C HIS A 483 -18.67 -15.99 10.08
N SER A 484 -19.83 -15.54 10.57
CA SER A 484 -21.12 -16.22 10.34
C SER A 484 -21.68 -16.03 8.92
N CYS A 485 -21.39 -14.90 8.27
CA CYS A 485 -21.82 -14.61 6.90
C CYS A 485 -21.00 -15.38 5.84
N PHE A 486 -19.70 -15.59 6.09
CA PHE A 486 -18.76 -16.10 5.08
C PHE A 486 -18.01 -17.40 5.50
N GLY A 487 -18.15 -17.84 6.74
CA GLY A 487 -17.60 -19.10 7.26
C GLY A 487 -18.57 -20.26 7.16
N GLY A 488 -18.08 -21.44 6.75
CA GLY A 488 -18.92 -22.64 6.56
C GLY A 488 -19.43 -23.30 7.85
N GLU A 489 -18.88 -22.95 9.00
CA GLU A 489 -19.34 -23.42 10.31
C GLU A 489 -20.23 -22.35 10.96
N ARG A 490 -21.49 -22.71 11.28
CA ARG A 490 -22.33 -21.88 12.14
C ARG A 490 -21.72 -21.84 13.53
N ALA A 491 -21.05 -20.73 13.86
CA ALA A 491 -20.44 -20.52 15.16
C ALA A 491 -21.48 -20.73 16.28
N ALA A 492 -21.29 -21.80 17.06
CA ALA A 492 -22.23 -22.18 18.11
C ALA A 492 -22.25 -21.12 19.23
N ASP A 493 -23.47 -20.67 19.53
CA ASP A 493 -23.93 -19.96 20.73
C ASP A 493 -22.86 -19.14 21.48
N VAL A 494 -22.38 -18.09 20.83
CA VAL A 494 -21.87 -16.92 21.55
C VAL A 494 -23.03 -16.32 22.34
N ARG A 495 -22.79 -15.77 23.54
CA ARG A 495 -23.78 -14.87 24.20
C ARG A 495 -24.39 -13.98 23.12
N SER A 496 -25.72 -14.06 22.92
CA SER A 496 -26.41 -13.57 21.72
C SER A 496 -25.76 -12.29 21.17
N ILE A 497 -25.44 -12.27 19.86
CA ILE A 497 -24.74 -11.15 19.20
C ILE A 497 -25.44 -9.82 19.51
N ARG A 498 -26.78 -9.84 19.54
CA ARG A 498 -27.62 -8.74 20.01
C ARG A 498 -27.24 -8.25 21.41
N CYS A 499 -27.10 -9.13 22.40
CA CYS A 499 -26.69 -8.75 23.76
C CYS A 499 -25.27 -8.16 23.82
N ILE A 500 -24.33 -8.63 23.00
CA ILE A 500 -22.98 -8.05 22.90
C ILE A 500 -23.05 -6.62 22.34
N LEU A 501 -23.85 -6.40 21.31
CA LEU A 501 -24.07 -5.10 20.69
C LEU A 501 -24.86 -4.14 21.59
N GLU A 502 -25.91 -4.63 22.27
CA GLU A 502 -26.67 -3.89 23.28
C GLU A 502 -25.77 -3.45 24.45
N GLU A 503 -24.87 -4.32 24.93
CA GLU A 503 -23.87 -3.96 25.94
C GLU A 503 -22.85 -2.94 25.41
N ALA A 504 -22.33 -3.10 24.19
CA ALA A 504 -21.41 -2.14 23.58
C ALA A 504 -22.03 -0.75 23.42
N VAL A 505 -23.27 -0.66 22.92
CA VAL A 505 -24.03 0.59 22.78
C VAL A 505 -24.34 1.20 24.15
N ALA A 506 -24.71 0.40 25.15
CA ALA A 506 -24.94 0.89 26.51
C ALA A 506 -23.67 1.45 27.15
N LEU A 507 -22.52 0.79 26.98
CA LEU A 507 -21.23 1.29 27.43
C LEU A 507 -20.85 2.59 26.73
N TRP A 508 -20.94 2.66 25.40
CA TRP A 508 -20.66 3.90 24.65
C TRP A 508 -21.55 5.06 25.11
N ARG A 509 -22.85 4.82 25.35
CA ARG A 509 -23.76 5.83 25.89
C ARG A 509 -23.45 6.26 27.33
N SER A 510 -22.75 5.44 28.10
CA SER A 510 -22.26 5.80 29.45
C SER A 510 -20.97 6.62 29.45
N VAL A 511 -20.23 6.63 28.33
CA VAL A 511 -19.00 7.44 28.18
C VAL A 511 -19.40 8.91 27.91
N PRO A 512 -18.80 9.89 28.62
CA PRO A 512 -19.01 11.31 28.34
C PRO A 512 -18.61 11.70 26.91
N GLU A 513 -19.34 12.63 26.29
CA GLU A 513 -19.12 13.02 24.87
C GLU A 513 -17.67 13.37 24.49
N PRO A 514 -16.85 14.04 25.33
CA PRO A 514 -15.45 14.32 25.00
C PRO A 514 -14.54 13.08 24.86
N GLU A 515 -14.94 11.95 25.44
CA GLU A 515 -14.20 10.67 25.41
C GLU A 515 -14.91 9.60 24.57
N ARG A 516 -16.14 9.88 24.10
CA ARG A 516 -16.98 8.94 23.34
C ARG A 516 -16.56 8.92 21.87
N ASP A 517 -16.21 7.74 21.38
CA ASP A 517 -16.05 7.53 19.94
C ASP A 517 -17.44 7.40 19.28
N GLU A 518 -17.93 8.51 18.75
CA GLU A 518 -19.21 8.58 18.05
C GLU A 518 -19.25 7.71 16.79
N ALA A 519 -18.10 7.45 16.15
CA ALA A 519 -18.03 6.56 14.98
C ALA A 519 -18.15 5.09 15.40
N ALA A 520 -17.52 4.70 16.51
CA ALA A 520 -17.65 3.37 17.08
C ALA A 520 -19.07 3.11 17.63
N LEU A 521 -19.72 4.11 18.25
CA LEU A 521 -21.13 4.04 18.63
C LEU A 521 -22.03 3.88 17.40
N ALA A 522 -21.84 4.70 16.36
CA ALA A 522 -22.61 4.60 15.12
C ALA A 522 -22.41 3.24 14.42
N GLN A 523 -21.20 2.67 14.46
CA GLN A 523 -20.93 1.33 13.94
C GLN A 523 -21.64 0.25 14.75
N ALA A 524 -21.61 0.32 16.08
CA ALA A 524 -22.32 -0.63 16.94
C ALA A 524 -23.85 -0.57 16.71
N LEU A 525 -24.42 0.63 16.51
CA LEU A 525 -25.82 0.82 16.12
C LEU A 525 -26.12 0.28 14.71
N SER A 526 -25.20 0.42 13.76
CA SER A 526 -25.33 -0.16 12.40
C SER A 526 -25.38 -1.69 12.45
N ASN A 527 -24.47 -2.31 13.21
CA ASN A 527 -24.43 -3.76 13.36
C ASN A 527 -25.65 -4.28 14.16
N LEU A 528 -26.16 -3.49 15.11
CA LEU A 528 -27.38 -3.79 15.86
C LEU A 528 -28.65 -3.66 14.99
N CYS A 529 -28.70 -2.69 14.07
CA CYS A 529 -29.74 -2.59 13.04
C CYS A 529 -29.82 -3.87 12.21
N PHE A 530 -28.68 -4.35 11.70
CA PHE A 530 -28.61 -5.61 10.96
C PHE A 530 -29.06 -6.81 11.81
N GLN A 531 -28.56 -6.94 13.04
CA GLN A 531 -28.89 -8.05 13.93
C GLN A 531 -30.39 -8.07 14.33
N TYR A 532 -30.97 -6.91 14.65
CA TYR A 532 -32.42 -6.81 14.89
C TYR A 532 -33.23 -7.17 13.63
N GLY A 533 -32.73 -6.86 12.43
CA GLY A 533 -33.32 -7.31 11.16
C GLY A 533 -33.36 -8.84 11.04
N GLN A 534 -32.23 -9.51 11.30
CA GLN A 534 -32.12 -10.98 11.30
C GLN A 534 -33.03 -11.65 12.35
N GLU A 535 -33.26 -11.01 13.50
CA GLU A 535 -34.20 -11.46 14.54
C GLU A 535 -35.66 -11.04 14.27
N HIS A 536 -35.95 -10.42 13.11
CA HIS A 536 -37.25 -9.84 12.71
C HIS A 536 -37.83 -8.81 13.71
N LEU A 537 -36.97 -8.16 14.51
CA LEU A 537 -37.30 -7.07 15.43
C LEU A 537 -37.30 -5.71 14.69
N LEU A 538 -38.09 -5.62 13.62
CA LEU A 538 -37.94 -4.61 12.56
C LEU A 538 -38.08 -3.15 13.02
N ASP A 539 -38.82 -2.86 14.10
CA ASP A 539 -38.96 -1.51 14.63
C ASP A 539 -37.73 -1.07 15.46
N LEU A 540 -37.11 -2.00 16.19
CA LEU A 540 -35.83 -1.75 16.85
C LEU A 540 -34.70 -1.63 15.81
N ALA A 541 -34.76 -2.44 14.76
CA ALA A 541 -33.84 -2.37 13.62
C ALA A 541 -33.88 -0.99 12.94
N GLU A 542 -35.08 -0.49 12.62
CA GLU A 542 -35.27 0.84 12.03
C GLU A 542 -34.81 1.97 12.96
N ALA A 543 -35.07 1.87 14.27
CA ALA A 543 -34.64 2.89 15.24
C ALA A 543 -33.11 2.98 15.32
N ALA A 544 -32.42 1.83 15.48
CA ALA A 544 -30.95 1.78 15.50
C ALA A 544 -30.33 2.21 14.16
N GLY A 545 -30.95 1.83 13.04
CA GLY A 545 -30.51 2.20 11.70
C GLY A 545 -30.54 3.71 11.45
N LYS A 546 -31.64 4.38 11.84
CA LYS A 546 -31.76 5.84 11.73
C LYS A 546 -30.70 6.57 12.57
N GLU A 547 -30.54 6.18 13.83
CA GLU A 547 -29.54 6.79 14.73
C GLU A 547 -28.11 6.62 14.17
N SER A 548 -27.78 5.44 13.63
CA SER A 548 -26.50 5.18 12.98
C SER A 548 -26.27 6.05 11.74
N VAL A 549 -27.24 6.14 10.84
CA VAL A 549 -27.18 6.98 9.63
C VAL A 549 -27.02 8.45 9.98
N ASP A 550 -27.79 8.97 10.94
CA ASP A 550 -27.71 10.37 11.39
C ASP A 550 -26.34 10.71 12.00
N LEU A 551 -25.78 9.82 12.83
CA LEU A 551 -24.45 9.99 13.41
C LEU A 551 -23.37 9.97 12.32
N PHE A 552 -23.34 8.99 11.44
CA PHE A 552 -22.34 8.93 10.37
C PHE A 552 -22.48 10.08 9.36
N ALA A 553 -23.69 10.55 9.08
CA ALA A 553 -23.93 11.73 8.24
C ALA A 553 -23.39 13.01 8.89
N LYS A 554 -23.64 13.21 10.20
CA LYS A 554 -23.11 14.32 11.00
C LYS A 554 -21.57 14.32 11.01
N LEU A 555 -20.96 13.14 11.18
CA LEU A 555 -19.51 12.93 11.16
C LEU A 555 -18.88 12.99 9.76
N ARG A 556 -19.69 12.91 8.69
CA ARG A 556 -19.25 12.70 7.29
C ARG A 556 -18.36 11.45 7.14
N HIS A 557 -18.67 10.41 7.90
CA HIS A 557 -17.81 9.24 8.06
C HIS A 557 -17.92 8.27 6.86
N PRO A 558 -16.82 7.64 6.41
CA PRO A 558 -16.81 6.68 5.30
C PRO A 558 -17.82 5.52 5.41
N ARG A 559 -18.12 5.06 6.64
CA ARG A 559 -19.08 3.96 6.89
C ARG A 559 -20.56 4.34 6.74
N LEU A 560 -20.89 5.58 6.37
CA LEU A 560 -22.28 5.99 6.09
C LEU A 560 -22.97 5.06 5.09
N GLY A 561 -22.27 4.62 4.04
CA GLY A 561 -22.82 3.70 3.04
C GLY A 561 -23.25 2.36 3.65
N GLN A 562 -22.50 1.80 4.60
CA GLN A 562 -22.86 0.55 5.28
C GLN A 562 -24.11 0.73 6.17
N ALA A 563 -24.26 1.86 6.85
CA ALA A 563 -25.48 2.14 7.63
C ALA A 563 -26.71 2.34 6.73
N GLU A 564 -26.56 3.03 5.59
CA GLU A 564 -27.59 3.14 4.55
C GLU A 564 -27.99 1.76 4.00
N GLN A 565 -27.02 0.85 3.80
CA GLN A 565 -27.23 -0.54 3.39
C GLN A 565 -27.99 -1.37 4.45
N HIS A 566 -27.59 -1.32 5.73
CA HIS A 566 -28.27 -2.07 6.79
C HIS A 566 -29.72 -1.62 6.96
N MET A 567 -29.96 -0.31 6.93
CA MET A 567 -31.30 0.24 6.93
C MET A 567 -32.11 -0.18 5.68
N ALA A 568 -31.45 -0.45 4.54
CA ALA A 568 -32.11 -0.93 3.31
C ALA A 568 -32.52 -2.41 3.39
N HIS A 569 -31.75 -3.25 4.09
CA HIS A 569 -32.18 -4.60 4.47
C HIS A 569 -33.47 -4.53 5.31
N VAL A 570 -33.53 -3.65 6.32
CA VAL A 570 -34.75 -3.48 7.14
C VAL A 570 -35.95 -3.03 6.31
N LEU A 571 -35.80 -2.10 5.35
CA LEU A 571 -36.89 -1.72 4.45
C LEU A 571 -37.34 -2.87 3.54
N LYS A 572 -36.41 -3.70 3.04
CA LYS A 572 -36.71 -4.91 2.23
C LYS A 572 -37.55 -5.88 3.07
N ASP A 573 -37.14 -6.15 4.31
CA ASP A 573 -37.79 -7.10 5.20
C ASP A 573 -39.14 -6.59 5.76
N LYS A 574 -39.31 -5.27 5.90
CA LYS A 574 -40.61 -4.62 6.15
C LYS A 574 -41.58 -4.67 4.96
N GLY A 575 -41.17 -5.23 3.81
CA GLY A 575 -42.02 -5.34 2.62
C GLY A 575 -42.03 -4.10 1.72
N PHE A 576 -41.01 -3.24 1.82
CA PHE A 576 -40.84 -2.03 1.00
C PHE A 576 -39.66 -2.14 0.00
N PRO A 577 -39.61 -3.16 -0.89
CA PRO A 577 -38.45 -3.44 -1.74
C PRO A 577 -38.10 -2.31 -2.71
N ARG A 578 -39.07 -1.51 -3.15
CA ARG A 578 -38.81 -0.30 -3.98
C ARG A 578 -38.14 0.83 -3.20
N GLU A 579 -38.31 0.88 -1.88
CA GLU A 579 -37.65 1.86 -1.02
C GLU A 579 -36.25 1.39 -0.67
N ALA A 580 -36.09 0.09 -0.36
CA ALA A 580 -34.81 -0.57 -0.25
C ALA A 580 -33.94 -0.33 -1.50
N LEU A 581 -34.46 -0.52 -2.73
CA LEU A 581 -33.73 -0.21 -3.97
C LEU A 581 -33.31 1.27 -4.10
N ARG A 582 -34.10 2.23 -3.61
CA ARG A 582 -33.69 3.64 -3.61
C ARG A 582 -32.51 3.87 -2.65
N MET A 583 -32.50 3.17 -1.52
CA MET A 583 -31.48 3.36 -0.50
C MET A 583 -30.20 2.53 -0.74
N TYR A 584 -30.27 1.37 -1.41
CA TYR A 584 -29.08 0.70 -1.95
C TYR A 584 -28.36 1.59 -2.97
N ARG A 585 -29.08 2.26 -3.88
CA ARG A 585 -28.49 3.25 -4.80
C ARG A 585 -27.82 4.40 -4.05
N GLN A 586 -28.48 4.92 -2.99
CA GLN A 586 -27.90 5.96 -2.14
C GLN A 586 -26.61 5.48 -1.47
N SER A 587 -26.60 4.26 -0.93
CA SER A 587 -25.44 3.62 -0.32
C SER A 587 -24.28 3.47 -1.33
N ILE A 588 -24.54 2.89 -2.51
CA ILE A 588 -23.57 2.76 -3.62
C ILE A 588 -23.00 4.13 -3.99
N ALA A 589 -23.85 5.13 -4.23
CA ALA A 589 -23.43 6.49 -4.54
C ALA A 589 -22.65 7.16 -3.38
N THR A 590 -22.95 6.83 -2.12
CA THR A 590 -22.17 7.25 -0.96
C THR A 590 -20.77 6.64 -0.98
N PHE A 591 -20.65 5.32 -1.22
CA PHE A 591 -19.36 4.62 -1.33
C PHE A 591 -18.50 5.16 -2.48
N GLU A 592 -19.10 5.44 -3.65
CA GLU A 592 -18.40 6.02 -4.79
C GLU A 592 -17.96 7.47 -4.53
N ARG A 593 -18.86 8.31 -4.00
CA ARG A 593 -18.61 9.73 -3.68
C ARG A 593 -17.55 9.91 -2.59
N THR A 594 -17.48 9.00 -1.62
CA THR A 594 -16.43 8.97 -0.58
C THR A 594 -15.18 8.22 -1.02
N GLY A 595 -15.23 7.49 -2.15
CA GLY A 595 -14.12 6.71 -2.68
C GLY A 595 -13.84 5.41 -1.90
N THR A 596 -14.71 5.05 -0.96
CA THR A 596 -14.59 3.84 -0.12
C THR A 596 -14.97 2.56 -0.87
N SER A 597 -15.66 2.67 -2.02
CA SER A 597 -15.96 1.54 -2.95
C SER A 597 -14.75 0.74 -3.45
N LYS A 598 -13.56 1.15 -3.04
CA LYS A 598 -12.24 0.75 -3.56
C LYS A 598 -11.38 0.07 -2.51
N PHE A 599 -11.85 0.02 -1.26
CA PHE A 599 -11.18 -0.56 -0.10
C PHE A 599 -12.14 -1.08 0.98
N ASP A 600 -13.42 -0.71 0.94
CA ASP A 600 -14.48 -1.26 1.79
C ASP A 600 -15.29 -2.31 1.01
N THR A 601 -15.32 -3.55 1.49
CA THR A 601 -16.04 -4.65 0.80
C THR A 601 -17.55 -4.53 0.92
N GLU A 602 -18.07 -3.71 1.83
CA GLU A 602 -19.51 -3.43 1.98
C GLU A 602 -20.13 -2.80 0.72
N TYR A 603 -19.34 -2.08 -0.08
CA TYR A 603 -19.76 -1.66 -1.42
C TYR A 603 -20.19 -2.85 -2.31
N SER A 604 -19.48 -3.97 -2.20
CA SER A 604 -19.80 -5.21 -2.91
C SER A 604 -21.08 -5.87 -2.35
N CYS A 605 -21.31 -5.74 -1.04
CA CYS A 605 -22.54 -6.19 -0.40
C CYS A 605 -23.75 -5.40 -0.91
N SER A 606 -23.64 -4.07 -1.00
CA SER A 606 -24.70 -3.20 -1.55
C SER A 606 -25.04 -3.53 -3.00
N LEU A 607 -24.04 -3.80 -3.84
CA LEU A 607 -24.24 -4.25 -5.23
C LEU A 607 -24.97 -5.60 -5.29
N ALA A 608 -24.56 -6.58 -4.48
CA ALA A 608 -25.20 -7.89 -4.42
C ALA A 608 -26.64 -7.81 -3.87
N ALA A 609 -26.89 -7.03 -2.81
CA ALA A 609 -28.21 -6.81 -2.24
C ALA A 609 -29.16 -6.08 -3.21
N MET A 610 -28.63 -5.20 -4.06
CA MET A 610 -29.36 -4.59 -5.17
C MET A 610 -29.75 -5.65 -6.22
N ALA A 611 -28.83 -6.55 -6.61
CA ALA A 611 -29.15 -7.68 -7.51
C ALA A 611 -30.27 -8.56 -6.93
N GLU A 612 -30.17 -8.97 -5.68
CA GLU A 612 -31.21 -9.78 -5.01
C GLU A 612 -32.58 -9.09 -5.01
N THR A 613 -32.60 -7.79 -4.71
CA THR A 613 -33.85 -7.03 -4.59
C THR A 613 -34.48 -6.73 -5.96
N ILE A 614 -33.68 -6.61 -7.03
CA ILE A 614 -34.20 -6.58 -8.41
C ILE A 614 -34.80 -7.95 -8.77
N SER A 615 -34.12 -9.04 -8.42
CA SER A 615 -34.56 -10.42 -8.70
C SER A 615 -35.92 -10.77 -8.07
N THR A 616 -36.21 -10.27 -6.87
CA THR A 616 -37.53 -10.47 -6.22
C THR A 616 -38.65 -9.62 -6.82
N LEU A 617 -38.33 -8.51 -7.51
CA LEU A 617 -39.32 -7.55 -8.03
C LEU A 617 -39.86 -7.87 -9.44
N GLY A 618 -39.15 -8.65 -10.26
CA GLY A 618 -39.65 -8.99 -11.60
C GLY A 618 -38.72 -9.82 -12.48
N ARG A 619 -39.31 -10.55 -13.44
CA ARG A 619 -38.60 -11.44 -14.39
C ARG A 619 -38.60 -10.89 -15.84
N SER A 620 -38.45 -9.58 -16.02
CA SER A 620 -38.22 -9.04 -17.36
C SER A 620 -36.76 -9.32 -17.80
N PRO A 621 -36.46 -9.51 -19.10
CA PRO A 621 -35.10 -9.70 -19.59
C PRO A 621 -34.12 -8.58 -19.15
N LEU A 622 -34.61 -7.35 -19.02
CA LEU A 622 -33.82 -6.22 -18.50
C LEU A 622 -33.38 -6.44 -17.04
N HIS A 623 -34.27 -7.02 -16.22
CA HIS A 623 -33.98 -7.33 -14.82
C HIS A 623 -32.94 -8.46 -14.74
N VAL A 624 -33.02 -9.45 -15.64
CA VAL A 624 -32.04 -10.55 -15.73
C VAL A 624 -30.63 -10.02 -16.05
N SER A 625 -30.49 -9.13 -17.04
CA SER A 625 -29.20 -8.49 -17.32
C SER A 625 -28.71 -7.66 -16.13
N ALA A 626 -29.59 -6.90 -15.47
CA ALA A 626 -29.23 -6.09 -14.31
C ALA A 626 -28.71 -6.95 -13.14
N VAL A 627 -29.41 -8.02 -12.77
CA VAL A 627 -28.99 -8.96 -11.71
C VAL A 627 -27.59 -9.51 -11.99
N LEU A 628 -27.29 -9.89 -13.24
CA LEU A 628 -25.96 -10.40 -13.60
C LEU A 628 -24.89 -9.29 -13.57
N ALA A 629 -25.19 -8.09 -14.06
CA ALA A 629 -24.28 -6.94 -14.04
C ALA A 629 -23.92 -6.54 -12.60
N PHE A 630 -24.90 -6.46 -11.70
CA PHE A 630 -24.69 -6.15 -10.29
C PHE A 630 -23.87 -7.21 -9.55
N TYR A 631 -24.11 -8.51 -9.79
CA TYR A 631 -23.27 -9.57 -9.22
C TYR A 631 -21.85 -9.57 -9.81
N ARG A 632 -21.66 -9.28 -11.11
CA ARG A 632 -20.33 -9.10 -11.70
C ARG A 632 -19.59 -7.93 -11.04
N ALA A 633 -20.27 -6.81 -10.84
CA ALA A 633 -19.71 -5.63 -10.19
C ALA A 633 -19.25 -5.96 -8.76
N ALA A 634 -20.08 -6.65 -7.97
CA ALA A 634 -19.76 -7.08 -6.61
C ALA A 634 -18.53 -8.02 -6.54
N VAL A 635 -18.43 -8.98 -7.48
CA VAL A 635 -17.26 -9.87 -7.58
C VAL A 635 -16.00 -9.08 -7.91
N VAL A 636 -16.05 -8.21 -8.92
CA VAL A 636 -14.90 -7.39 -9.38
C VAL A 636 -14.43 -6.43 -8.29
N SER A 637 -15.34 -5.75 -7.59
CA SER A 637 -14.98 -4.85 -6.49
C SER A 637 -14.38 -5.59 -5.29
N CYS A 638 -14.96 -6.71 -4.89
CA CYS A 638 -14.46 -7.50 -3.76
C CYS A 638 -13.07 -8.10 -4.07
N GLU A 639 -12.85 -8.62 -5.29
CA GLU A 639 -11.54 -9.13 -5.72
C GLU A 639 -10.46 -8.06 -5.79
N ALA A 640 -10.79 -6.85 -6.26
CA ALA A 640 -9.83 -5.76 -6.34
C ALA A 640 -9.28 -5.36 -4.95
N ILE A 641 -10.12 -5.50 -3.91
CA ILE A 641 -9.76 -5.24 -2.51
C ILE A 641 -9.03 -6.44 -1.89
N THR A 642 -9.72 -7.58 -1.79
CA THR A 642 -9.29 -8.72 -0.97
C THR A 642 -8.47 -9.76 -1.72
N GLY A 643 -8.69 -9.89 -3.04
CA GLY A 643 -8.15 -10.96 -3.89
C GLY A 643 -9.07 -12.17 -4.00
N ARG A 644 -8.89 -12.95 -5.08
CA ARG A 644 -9.75 -14.08 -5.48
C ARG A 644 -9.95 -15.15 -4.40
N ASP A 645 -8.95 -15.38 -3.57
CA ASP A 645 -8.95 -16.46 -2.58
C ASP A 645 -9.69 -16.12 -1.29
N HIS A 646 -10.18 -14.88 -1.12
CA HIS A 646 -10.90 -14.46 0.08
C HIS A 646 -12.31 -15.06 0.16
N ASN A 647 -12.80 -15.27 1.38
CA ASN A 647 -14.10 -15.91 1.62
C ASN A 647 -15.27 -15.07 1.07
N GLU A 648 -15.20 -13.74 1.17
CA GLU A 648 -16.19 -12.83 0.59
C GLU A 648 -16.20 -12.87 -0.95
N ALA A 649 -15.01 -12.90 -1.57
CA ALA A 649 -14.89 -13.02 -3.03
C ALA A 649 -15.47 -14.35 -3.56
N ARG A 650 -15.33 -15.43 -2.79
CA ARG A 650 -15.98 -16.74 -3.08
C ARG A 650 -17.51 -16.67 -2.90
N PHE A 651 -18.00 -15.99 -1.87
CA PHE A 651 -19.43 -15.78 -1.63
C PHE A 651 -20.09 -15.05 -2.82
N TYR A 652 -19.53 -13.92 -3.25
CA TYR A 652 -20.08 -13.18 -4.40
C TYR A 652 -19.96 -13.96 -5.72
N ARG A 653 -18.88 -14.75 -5.92
CA ARG A 653 -18.79 -15.70 -7.05
C ARG A 653 -19.93 -16.72 -7.05
N HIS A 654 -20.25 -17.29 -5.90
CA HIS A 654 -21.35 -18.25 -5.77
C HIS A 654 -22.70 -17.58 -6.06
N GLY A 655 -22.91 -16.33 -5.61
CA GLY A 655 -24.06 -15.51 -5.98
C GLY A 655 -24.19 -15.32 -7.49
N LEU A 656 -23.11 -14.89 -8.17
CA LEU A 656 -23.06 -14.74 -9.62
C LEU A 656 -23.33 -16.05 -10.36
N ALA A 657 -22.75 -17.17 -9.91
CA ALA A 657 -22.96 -18.49 -10.50
C ALA A 657 -24.42 -18.96 -10.33
N SER A 658 -25.01 -18.77 -9.15
CA SER A 658 -26.42 -19.07 -8.87
C SER A 658 -27.37 -18.25 -9.75
N ALA A 659 -27.13 -16.94 -9.88
CA ALA A 659 -27.88 -16.07 -10.78
C ALA A 659 -27.71 -16.48 -12.25
N SER A 660 -26.51 -16.91 -12.65
CA SER A 660 -26.23 -17.41 -14.01
C SER A 660 -26.98 -18.71 -14.31
N LEU A 661 -27.05 -19.65 -13.35
CA LEU A 661 -27.86 -20.87 -13.47
C LEU A 661 -29.36 -20.55 -13.57
N ALA A 662 -29.87 -19.68 -12.69
CA ALA A 662 -31.28 -19.27 -12.67
C ALA A 662 -31.72 -18.55 -13.97
N THR A 663 -30.77 -18.01 -14.73
CA THR A 663 -30.98 -17.29 -16.00
C THR A 663 -30.57 -18.11 -17.23
N GLY A 664 -30.22 -19.39 -17.06
CA GLY A 664 -29.91 -20.33 -18.14
C GLY A 664 -28.49 -20.25 -18.71
N ARG A 665 -27.61 -19.40 -18.16
CA ARG A 665 -26.20 -19.26 -18.59
C ARG A 665 -25.29 -20.26 -17.86
N LEU A 666 -25.46 -21.55 -18.18
CA LEU A 666 -24.72 -22.65 -17.55
C LEU A 666 -23.20 -22.52 -17.70
N ASP A 667 -22.71 -22.14 -18.88
CA ASP A 667 -21.26 -22.04 -19.16
C ASP A 667 -20.59 -20.98 -18.27
N LEU A 668 -21.22 -19.80 -18.15
CA LEU A 668 -20.78 -18.73 -17.25
C LEU A 668 -20.76 -19.18 -15.79
N ALA A 669 -21.77 -19.92 -15.34
CA ALA A 669 -21.80 -20.45 -13.98
C ALA A 669 -20.63 -21.43 -13.72
N GLN A 670 -20.32 -22.31 -14.68
CA GLN A 670 -19.19 -23.23 -14.57
C GLN A 670 -17.84 -22.51 -14.60
N GLU A 671 -17.69 -21.50 -15.46
CA GLU A 671 -16.47 -20.69 -15.55
C GLU A 671 -16.18 -19.95 -14.25
N VAL A 672 -17.19 -19.26 -13.70
CA VAL A 672 -17.08 -18.53 -12.42
C VAL A 672 -16.71 -19.47 -11.27
N LEU A 673 -17.35 -20.64 -11.18
CA LEU A 673 -17.06 -21.65 -10.13
C LEU A 673 -15.70 -22.33 -10.29
N ARG A 674 -15.16 -22.43 -11.52
CA ARG A 674 -13.80 -22.91 -11.79
C ARG A 674 -12.71 -21.86 -11.52
N GLY A 675 -13.08 -20.68 -11.01
CA GLY A 675 -12.13 -19.59 -10.73
C GLY A 675 -11.74 -18.76 -11.96
N GLY A 676 -12.56 -18.79 -13.00
CA GLY A 676 -12.43 -17.93 -14.19
C GLY A 676 -12.41 -16.44 -13.85
N GLU A 677 -11.92 -15.65 -14.81
CA GLU A 677 -11.87 -14.20 -14.69
C GLU A 677 -13.26 -13.60 -14.85
N VAL A 678 -13.65 -12.72 -13.93
CA VAL A 678 -14.93 -12.01 -13.98
C VAL A 678 -14.65 -10.56 -14.35
N MET A 679 -15.26 -10.10 -15.44
CA MET A 679 -15.05 -8.76 -15.99
C MET A 679 -16.39 -8.06 -16.20
N LEU A 680 -16.37 -6.73 -16.04
CA LEU A 680 -17.45 -5.84 -16.42
C LEU A 680 -17.33 -5.49 -17.91
N SER A 681 -18.41 -5.69 -18.65
CA SER A 681 -18.56 -5.29 -20.05
C SER A 681 -19.16 -3.89 -20.18
N HIS A 682 -19.17 -3.34 -21.39
CA HIS A 682 -19.85 -2.06 -21.65
C HIS A 682 -21.36 -2.15 -21.42
N GLU A 683 -21.98 -3.29 -21.78
CA GLU A 683 -23.40 -3.58 -21.55
C GLU A 683 -23.75 -3.58 -20.06
N ASP A 684 -22.88 -4.15 -19.20
CA ASP A 684 -23.09 -4.14 -17.74
C ASP A 684 -23.21 -2.69 -17.21
N PHE A 685 -22.36 -1.77 -17.68
CA PHE A 685 -22.42 -0.35 -17.30
C PHE A 685 -23.68 0.37 -17.82
N GLU A 686 -24.13 0.08 -19.05
CA GLU A 686 -25.36 0.66 -19.60
C GLU A 686 -26.60 0.19 -18.83
N VAL A 687 -26.64 -1.10 -18.46
CA VAL A 687 -27.75 -1.69 -17.69
C VAL A 687 -27.76 -1.17 -16.25
N MET A 688 -26.60 -1.07 -15.59
CA MET A 688 -26.51 -0.46 -14.25
C MET A 688 -26.96 1.02 -14.27
N ARG A 689 -26.65 1.75 -15.34
CA ARG A 689 -27.13 3.14 -15.52
C ARG A 689 -28.62 3.24 -15.79
N ALA A 690 -29.20 2.31 -16.54
CA ALA A 690 -30.66 2.22 -16.68
C ALA A 690 -31.35 1.96 -15.34
N GLU A 691 -30.69 1.22 -14.44
CA GLU A 691 -31.08 1.07 -13.04
C GLU A 691 -30.63 2.22 -12.12
N GLY A 692 -30.17 3.36 -12.64
CA GLY A 692 -29.99 4.60 -11.89
C GLY A 692 -28.64 4.78 -11.18
N LEU A 693 -27.53 4.30 -11.76
CA LEU A 693 -26.15 4.55 -11.34
C LEU A 693 -25.32 5.31 -12.40
#